data_AF-A0A8T2V9A6-F1
#
_entry.id   AF-A0A8T2V9A6-F1
#
_cell.length_a   1.000
_cell.length_b   1.000
_cell.length_c   1.000
_cell.angle_alpha   90.00
_cell.angle_beta   90.00
_cell.angle_gamma   90.00
#
_symmetry.space_group_name_H-M   'P 1'
#
loop_
_entity.id
_entity.type
_entity.pdbx_description
1 polymer ?
#
loop_
_entity_poly.entity_id
_entity_poly.type
_entity_poly.pdbx_seq_one_letter_code
_entity_poly.pdbx_strand_id
1 'polypeptide(L)'
;MGTTVCVFGLSDLSSPADLVRFLESFTGVQAIAQCKFQAGKKDGGRPWALVQFKSSDDAFSVIELARRGKLTFLGGRLTIFADKKQHQRKRDDSEVTITDVVVQAGCLVRNDLFYSLWQRPGCDIIAGLKKFCIIVHGNRNDYDTCKDLCKLEWRSSDIVEFSSWKEISGRLTFMLRAWNAPQIFRYSPSPDYYACEGFFGYLLSGLSDGVWVRTVDFSPEASIGQSYVYCLHVNQQFSGELDFLINTNPGFPVIQRNLSIRLGCHYSASLQTVPILASPYLQYIPFEIVFSVNSLVQTGYLSGPGLGHRFFGLLSPTLEKTKDHILHVLEKFKRLEDTCFEPEQWFEKESSEALRQPERRRLIERHLDDGLQYIRKVLVTPTRVYFRGPEVDFSNRVTRHFKEHIDNFIRVSFVEEDADVIPASVFVMHKAFGLQSENADMYNRIVSVLSDGITIGNKVFEFLAFSSSQLRDNSVWMFSATDTVTADGIRNWMGDFLGIRNVAKCAARMGQSFSSSTKSLDVPLSEIEEIPDISTESLTGRYCFSDGIGKISASFATKVAKQCKLKVVPSLYQIRYGGFKGVVAVHPTSIYKLSLRPSMKKFPSQQISLDILKHSQIVPSYLNREIITLLSTLGVKDTIFERMQEKVVEQLDTMLTDAVVALEVVQSFNRSVTNQIMEEMLLGGFHPISEPFLRRMLYTFRASQLMDLRKKARIFVPKGRLLMGCLDETRTLDYGEVFVCVSPIAETHSVVEDGLSYSRVKGINNIHRIAGVVKGKVIVAKNPCVHPGDIRVLTAVNVPALHHLIDCVVFPQKGCR
;
A
#
# COMPACT_ATOMS: atom_id res chain seq x y z
N MET A 1 35.37 -22.94 16.35
CA MET A 1 34.21 -22.59 15.50
C MET A 1 33.83 -23.82 14.70
N GLY A 2 32.53 -24.07 14.52
CA GLY A 2 32.04 -25.19 13.70
C GLY A 2 32.26 -24.95 12.20
N THR A 3 32.47 -26.02 11.44
CA THR A 3 32.74 -25.98 10.00
C THR A 3 31.68 -26.76 9.22
N THR A 4 31.15 -26.16 8.16
CA THR A 4 30.16 -26.80 7.27
C THR A 4 30.84 -27.41 6.05
N VAL A 5 30.45 -28.64 5.72
CA VAL A 5 30.96 -29.38 4.55
C VAL A 5 29.82 -29.82 3.65
N CYS A 6 30.08 -29.90 2.35
CA CYS A 6 29.20 -30.46 1.35
C CYS A 6 29.56 -31.93 1.12
N VAL A 7 28.61 -32.84 1.29
CA VAL A 7 28.74 -34.29 1.13
C VAL A 7 27.99 -34.73 -0.13
N PHE A 8 28.69 -35.29 -1.10
CA PHE A 8 28.16 -35.80 -2.37
C PHE A 8 28.32 -37.32 -2.45
N GLY A 9 27.58 -37.93 -3.38
CA GLY A 9 27.61 -39.39 -3.60
C GLY A 9 26.54 -40.16 -2.83
N LEU A 10 25.50 -39.48 -2.35
CA LEU A 10 24.37 -40.08 -1.65
C LEU A 10 23.42 -40.79 -2.63
N SER A 11 22.75 -41.83 -2.15
CA SER A 11 21.68 -42.53 -2.88
C SER A 11 20.31 -41.96 -2.51
N ASP A 12 19.29 -42.21 -3.34
CA ASP A 12 17.91 -41.77 -3.07
C ASP A 12 17.28 -42.46 -1.84
N LEU A 13 17.91 -43.55 -1.36
CA LEU A 13 17.53 -44.27 -0.14
C LEU A 13 18.20 -43.71 1.13
N SER A 14 19.00 -42.66 1.01
CA SER A 14 19.78 -42.10 2.12
C SER A 14 18.92 -41.18 3.01
N SER A 15 18.91 -41.41 4.33
CA SER A 15 18.29 -40.51 5.30
C SER A 15 19.31 -39.60 6.00
N PRO A 16 18.93 -38.37 6.42
CA PRO A 16 19.80 -37.50 7.21
C PRO A 16 20.27 -38.15 8.52
N ALA A 17 19.41 -38.89 9.20
CA ALA A 17 19.73 -39.53 10.47
C ALA A 17 20.78 -40.65 10.33
N ASP A 18 20.76 -41.37 9.20
CA ASP A 18 21.72 -42.44 8.94
C ASP A 18 23.06 -41.89 8.47
N LEU A 19 23.06 -40.81 7.68
CA LEU A 19 24.28 -40.11 7.31
C LEU A 19 24.98 -39.49 8.53
N VAL A 20 24.21 -38.89 9.46
CA VAL A 20 24.75 -38.36 10.71
C VAL A 20 25.39 -39.48 11.54
N ARG A 21 24.66 -40.58 11.80
CA ARG A 21 25.20 -41.73 12.54
C ARG A 21 26.45 -42.31 11.89
N PHE A 22 26.47 -42.38 10.56
CA PHE A 22 27.63 -42.87 9.81
C PHE A 22 28.84 -41.95 9.98
N LEU A 23 28.70 -40.64 9.77
CA LEU A 23 29.82 -39.70 9.91
C LEU A 23 30.30 -39.59 11.37
N GLU A 24 29.38 -39.60 12.34
CA GLU A 24 29.71 -39.60 13.77
C GLU A 24 30.42 -40.88 14.23
N SER A 25 30.32 -42.00 13.51
CA SER A 25 31.13 -43.18 13.79
C SER A 25 32.64 -42.94 13.59
N PHE A 26 33.02 -41.90 12.84
CA PHE A 26 34.42 -41.52 12.58
C PHE A 26 34.89 -40.29 13.38
N THR A 27 33.97 -39.46 13.88
CA THR A 27 34.28 -38.22 14.62
C THR A 27 33.83 -38.21 16.08
N GLY A 28 33.06 -39.21 16.50
CA GLY A 28 32.44 -39.28 17.83
C GLY A 28 30.96 -38.87 17.82
N VAL A 29 30.21 -39.41 18.78
CA VAL A 29 28.76 -39.18 18.95
C VAL A 29 28.51 -37.71 19.29
N GLN A 30 27.49 -37.09 18.67
CA GLN A 30 27.14 -35.67 18.77
C GLN A 30 28.17 -34.67 18.18
N ALA A 31 29.11 -35.11 17.35
CA ALA A 31 30.03 -34.21 16.65
C ALA A 31 29.34 -33.32 15.60
N ILE A 32 28.16 -33.71 15.11
CA ILE A 32 27.40 -32.98 14.09
C ILE A 32 26.34 -32.10 14.76
N ALA A 33 26.32 -30.82 14.40
CA ALA A 33 25.32 -29.84 14.86
C ALA A 33 24.06 -29.85 13.98
N GLN A 34 24.23 -30.02 12.67
CA GLN A 34 23.12 -30.01 11.71
C GLN A 34 23.49 -30.80 10.45
N CYS A 35 22.53 -31.51 9.87
CA CYS A 35 22.67 -32.17 8.56
C CYS A 35 21.44 -31.86 7.71
N LYS A 36 21.64 -31.30 6.52
CA LYS A 36 20.56 -30.87 5.61
C LYS A 36 20.77 -31.45 4.21
N PHE A 37 19.83 -32.26 3.75
CA PHE A 37 19.86 -32.82 2.40
C PHE A 37 19.39 -31.79 1.37
N GLN A 38 19.92 -31.91 0.17
CA GLN A 38 19.70 -31.04 -0.96
C GLN A 38 19.47 -31.91 -2.20
N ALA A 39 18.45 -31.57 -2.98
CA ALA A 39 18.21 -32.22 -4.26
C ALA A 39 19.34 -31.94 -5.26
N GLY A 40 19.53 -32.84 -6.22
CA GLY A 40 20.47 -32.64 -7.32
C GLY A 40 20.07 -31.42 -8.17
N LYS A 41 21.06 -30.66 -8.66
CA LYS A 41 20.81 -29.41 -9.41
C LYS A 41 20.21 -29.59 -10.82
N LYS A 42 19.91 -30.82 -11.24
CA LYS A 42 19.35 -31.19 -12.55
C LYS A 42 18.39 -32.37 -12.38
N ASP A 43 17.41 -32.53 -13.28
CA ASP A 43 16.54 -33.71 -13.32
C ASP A 43 17.35 -35.01 -13.31
N GLY A 44 17.07 -35.90 -12.35
CA GLY A 44 17.80 -37.15 -12.13
C GLY A 44 19.18 -37.01 -11.45
N GLY A 45 19.52 -35.82 -10.94
CA GLY A 45 20.76 -35.60 -10.20
C GLY A 45 20.73 -36.22 -8.80
N ARG A 46 21.78 -36.97 -8.43
CA ARG A 46 21.88 -37.60 -7.10
C ARG A 46 21.85 -36.58 -5.97
N PRO A 47 21.22 -36.91 -4.82
CA PRO A 47 21.16 -36.04 -3.66
C PRO A 47 22.55 -35.78 -3.08
N TRP A 48 22.67 -34.65 -2.38
CA TRP A 48 23.86 -34.26 -1.63
C TRP A 48 23.44 -33.62 -0.31
N ALA A 49 24.34 -33.46 0.65
CA ALA A 49 24.02 -32.91 1.96
C ALA A 49 24.99 -31.81 2.39
N LEU A 50 24.50 -30.86 3.18
CA LEU A 50 25.29 -29.92 3.97
C LEU A 50 25.35 -30.43 5.40
N VAL A 51 26.55 -30.69 5.91
CA VAL A 51 26.78 -31.18 7.27
C VAL A 51 27.61 -30.17 8.03
N GLN A 52 27.08 -29.66 9.14
CA GLN A 52 27.77 -28.73 10.02
C GLN A 52 28.34 -29.48 11.22
N PHE A 53 29.66 -29.52 11.32
CA PHE A 53 30.36 -30.10 12.48
C PHE A 53 30.56 -29.04 13.57
N LYS A 54 30.50 -29.47 14.83
CA LYS A 54 30.75 -28.59 16.00
C LYS A 54 32.23 -28.18 16.08
N SER A 55 33.14 -29.08 15.71
CA SER A 55 34.58 -28.82 15.61
C SER A 55 35.04 -28.73 14.15
N SER A 56 36.04 -27.89 13.90
CA SER A 56 36.69 -27.85 12.59
C SER A 56 37.57 -29.07 12.35
N ASP A 57 38.17 -29.62 13.41
CA ASP A 57 39.05 -30.80 13.31
C ASP A 57 38.28 -32.04 12.86
N ASP A 58 37.04 -32.20 13.31
CA ASP A 58 36.13 -33.28 12.88
C ASP A 58 35.77 -33.14 11.39
N ALA A 59 35.41 -31.93 10.96
CA ALA A 59 35.12 -31.65 9.56
C ALA A 59 36.33 -31.94 8.66
N PHE A 60 37.53 -31.52 9.06
CA PHE A 60 38.75 -31.78 8.31
C PHE A 60 39.11 -33.27 8.27
N SER A 61 38.92 -33.99 9.38
CA SER A 61 39.15 -35.43 9.47
C SER A 61 38.26 -36.21 8.49
N VAL A 62 36.97 -35.86 8.42
CA VAL A 62 36.02 -36.48 7.49
C VAL A 62 36.33 -36.13 6.03
N ILE A 63 36.72 -34.89 5.73
CA ILE A 63 37.16 -34.49 4.38
C ILE A 63 38.37 -35.32 3.93
N GLU A 64 39.34 -35.52 4.83
CA GLU A 64 40.57 -36.27 4.52
C GLU A 64 40.28 -37.76 4.33
N LEU A 65 39.41 -38.35 5.16
CA LEU A 65 38.94 -39.73 4.99
C LEU A 65 38.19 -39.92 3.66
N ALA A 66 37.36 -38.96 3.25
CA ALA A 66 36.68 -38.96 1.96
C ALA A 66 37.68 -38.92 0.78
N ARG A 67 38.67 -38.03 0.84
CA ARG A 67 39.73 -37.91 -0.18
C ARG A 67 40.52 -39.20 -0.36
N ARG A 68 40.85 -39.86 0.75
CA ARG A 68 41.51 -41.18 0.74
C ARG A 68 40.60 -42.32 0.32
N GLY A 69 39.32 -42.06 0.07
CA GLY A 69 38.34 -43.04 -0.38
C GLY A 69 37.85 -44.01 0.66
N LYS A 70 38.02 -43.68 1.94
CA LYS A 70 37.67 -44.57 3.06
C LYS A 70 36.22 -44.43 3.53
N LEU A 71 35.46 -43.51 2.95
CA LEU A 71 34.05 -43.28 3.29
C LEU A 71 33.13 -43.84 2.19
N THR A 72 32.57 -45.01 2.45
CA THR A 72 31.56 -45.66 1.62
C THR A 72 30.28 -45.78 2.43
N PHE A 73 29.20 -45.14 1.96
CA PHE A 73 27.91 -45.09 2.63
C PHE A 73 26.83 -45.65 1.70
N LEU A 74 26.08 -46.65 2.16
CA LEU A 74 25.04 -47.35 1.39
C LEU A 74 25.49 -47.75 -0.04
N GLY A 75 26.73 -48.27 -0.15
CA GLY A 75 27.32 -48.71 -1.42
C GLY A 75 27.88 -47.60 -2.32
N GLY A 76 27.69 -46.32 -1.97
CA GLY A 76 28.24 -45.16 -2.67
C GLY A 76 29.47 -44.58 -1.99
N ARG A 77 30.52 -44.24 -2.76
CA ARG A 77 31.70 -43.54 -2.23
C ARG A 77 31.37 -42.06 -2.03
N LEU A 78 31.56 -41.57 -0.80
CA LEU A 78 31.29 -40.17 -0.47
C LEU A 78 32.42 -39.27 -0.95
N THR A 79 32.04 -38.11 -1.48
CA THR A 79 32.98 -37.02 -1.80
C THR A 79 32.61 -35.80 -0.95
N ILE A 80 33.55 -35.32 -0.13
CA ILE A 80 33.27 -34.29 0.87
C ILE A 80 34.22 -33.09 0.69
N PHE A 81 33.66 -31.88 0.65
CA PHE A 81 34.41 -30.64 0.51
C PHE A 81 33.97 -29.61 1.54
N ALA A 82 34.89 -28.79 2.04
CA ALA A 82 34.52 -27.62 2.83
C ALA A 82 33.68 -26.65 1.99
N ASP A 83 32.58 -26.14 2.54
CA ASP A 83 31.75 -25.17 1.83
C ASP A 83 32.47 -23.81 1.77
N LYS A 84 32.86 -23.39 0.55
CA LYS A 84 33.52 -22.10 0.31
C LYS A 84 32.58 -20.91 0.50
N LYS A 85 31.26 -21.14 0.53
CA LYS A 85 30.26 -20.13 0.87
C LYS A 85 29.97 -20.22 2.37
N GLN A 86 30.91 -19.80 3.20
CA GLN A 86 30.58 -19.35 4.56
C GLN A 86 29.77 -18.04 4.47
N HIS A 87 28.61 -18.05 3.81
CA HIS A 87 27.53 -17.18 4.23
C HIS A 87 27.05 -17.77 5.54
N GLN A 88 27.65 -17.29 6.61
CA GLN A 88 26.98 -17.21 7.88
C GLN A 88 25.55 -16.72 7.57
N ARG A 89 24.56 -17.62 7.59
CA ARG A 89 23.34 -17.25 8.29
C ARG A 89 23.83 -17.04 9.71
N LYS A 90 24.32 -15.83 10.00
CA LYS A 90 24.35 -15.34 11.35
C LYS A 90 22.94 -15.61 11.85
N ARG A 91 22.80 -16.50 12.85
CA ARG A 91 21.81 -16.20 13.87
C ARG A 91 22.10 -14.75 14.23
N ASP A 92 21.11 -13.88 14.13
CA ASP A 92 21.27 -12.56 14.72
C ASP A 92 21.57 -12.88 16.19
N ASP A 93 22.85 -12.77 16.61
CA ASP A 93 23.31 -13.05 17.98
C ASP A 93 22.65 -12.10 19.01
N SER A 94 21.64 -11.34 18.58
CA SER A 94 20.78 -10.42 19.33
C SER A 94 19.36 -10.95 19.56
N GLU A 95 18.99 -12.15 19.10
CA GLU A 95 17.66 -12.73 19.36
C GLU A 95 17.66 -13.58 20.63
N VAL A 96 16.79 -13.23 21.57
CA VAL A 96 16.55 -13.95 22.82
C VAL A 96 15.33 -14.85 22.64
N THR A 97 15.45 -16.13 23.03
CA THR A 97 14.34 -17.10 22.98
C THR A 97 13.99 -17.55 24.38
N ILE A 98 12.73 -17.39 24.77
CA ILE A 98 12.22 -17.75 26.10
C ILE A 98 11.12 -18.77 25.91
N THR A 99 11.24 -19.93 26.53
CA THR A 99 10.29 -21.04 26.36
C THR A 99 9.35 -21.18 27.56
N ASP A 100 8.21 -21.84 27.34
CA ASP A 100 7.22 -22.17 28.38
C ASP A 100 6.62 -20.94 29.09
N VAL A 101 6.21 -19.96 28.28
CA VAL A 101 5.59 -18.72 28.71
C VAL A 101 4.07 -18.88 28.71
N VAL A 102 3.40 -18.38 29.75
CA VAL A 102 1.94 -18.20 29.71
C VAL A 102 1.63 -16.81 29.18
N VAL A 103 0.91 -16.74 28.07
CA VAL A 103 0.53 -15.50 27.41
C VAL A 103 -0.93 -15.22 27.70
N GLN A 104 -1.24 -13.99 28.12
CA GLN A 104 -2.60 -13.49 28.27
C GLN A 104 -2.78 -12.26 27.40
N ALA A 105 -3.74 -12.28 26.48
CA ALA A 105 -4.11 -11.13 25.66
C ALA A 105 -5.35 -10.46 26.23
N GLY A 106 -5.34 -9.12 26.29
CA GLY A 106 -6.48 -8.38 26.81
C GLY A 106 -6.34 -6.87 26.75
N CYS A 107 -7.02 -6.22 27.70
CA CYS A 107 -7.11 -4.77 27.82
C CYS A 107 -6.79 -4.32 29.25
N LEU A 108 -6.07 -3.20 29.40
CA LEU A 108 -6.05 -2.47 30.66
C LEU A 108 -7.36 -1.70 30.81
N VAL A 109 -8.00 -1.78 31.97
CA VAL A 109 -9.24 -1.05 32.29
C VAL A 109 -8.97 0.05 33.32
N ARG A 110 -7.93 -0.13 34.13
CA ARG A 110 -7.34 0.88 35.01
C ARG A 110 -5.82 0.71 34.99
N ASN A 111 -5.11 1.67 35.59
CA ASN A 111 -3.65 1.62 35.75
C ASN A 111 -3.13 0.35 36.44
N ASP A 112 -3.97 -0.37 37.18
CA ASP A 112 -3.62 -1.56 37.97
C ASP A 112 -4.49 -2.78 37.65
N LEU A 113 -5.38 -2.70 36.66
CA LEU A 113 -6.40 -3.72 36.38
C LEU A 113 -6.39 -4.13 34.91
N PHE A 114 -6.01 -5.38 34.67
CA PHE A 114 -5.99 -6.01 33.36
C PHE A 114 -7.11 -7.04 33.24
N TYR A 115 -7.90 -6.92 32.18
CA TYR A 115 -8.91 -7.90 31.79
C TYR A 115 -8.33 -8.82 30.72
N SER A 116 -8.08 -10.07 31.10
CA SER A 116 -7.63 -11.14 30.22
C SER A 116 -8.81 -11.65 29.39
N LEU A 117 -8.75 -11.49 28.08
CA LEU A 117 -9.75 -12.00 27.13
C LEU A 117 -9.37 -13.39 26.61
N TRP A 118 -8.06 -13.64 26.49
CA TRP A 118 -7.53 -14.91 26.05
C TRP A 118 -6.29 -15.28 26.84
N GLN A 119 -6.10 -16.57 27.10
CA GLN A 119 -4.94 -17.11 27.79
C GLN A 119 -4.45 -18.37 27.11
N ARG A 120 -3.12 -18.49 26.96
CA ARG A 120 -2.47 -19.69 26.43
C ARG A 120 -1.18 -20.01 27.18
N PRO A 121 -1.08 -21.17 27.84
CA PRO A 121 0.18 -21.65 28.41
C PRO A 121 1.06 -22.33 27.35
N GLY A 122 2.36 -22.46 27.65
CA GLY A 122 3.30 -23.22 26.82
C GLY A 122 3.64 -22.54 25.50
N CYS A 123 3.71 -21.21 25.48
CA CYS A 123 4.15 -20.42 24.33
C CYS A 123 5.67 -20.16 24.40
N ASP A 124 6.28 -19.88 23.26
CA ASP A 124 7.67 -19.40 23.21
C ASP A 124 7.71 -17.95 22.74
N ILE A 125 8.62 -17.15 23.31
CA ILE A 125 8.91 -15.79 22.85
C ILE A 125 10.21 -15.82 22.07
N ILE A 126 10.25 -15.16 20.92
CA ILE A 126 11.48 -14.86 20.18
C ILE A 126 11.53 -13.34 20.01
N ALA A 127 12.47 -12.68 20.68
CA ALA A 127 12.59 -11.23 20.69
C ALA A 127 13.96 -10.79 20.18
N GLY A 128 13.98 -9.89 19.20
CA GLY A 128 15.19 -9.29 18.66
C GLY A 128 15.03 -7.80 18.36
N LEU A 129 16.09 -7.17 17.86
CA LEU A 129 16.12 -5.72 17.60
C LEU A 129 15.07 -5.22 16.60
N LYS A 130 14.58 -6.11 15.71
CA LYS A 130 13.65 -5.74 14.63
C LYS A 130 12.24 -6.28 14.84
N LYS A 131 12.10 -7.39 15.56
CA LYS A 131 10.85 -8.13 15.68
C LYS A 131 10.68 -8.72 17.06
N PHE A 132 9.42 -8.85 17.47
CA PHE A 132 9.00 -9.59 18.65
C PHE A 132 7.96 -10.61 18.22
N CYS A 133 8.18 -11.88 18.58
CA CYS A 133 7.33 -12.99 18.17
C CYS A 133 6.86 -13.78 19.39
N ILE A 134 5.61 -14.24 19.35
CA ILE A 134 5.07 -15.25 20.25
C ILE A 134 4.69 -16.46 19.40
N ILE A 135 5.34 -17.59 19.64
CA ILE A 135 5.01 -18.89 19.06
C ILE A 135 4.01 -19.58 19.98
N VAL A 136 2.85 -19.90 19.41
CA VAL A 136 1.75 -20.57 20.09
C VAL A 136 1.71 -22.01 19.60
N HIS A 137 1.92 -22.94 20.52
CA HIS A 137 1.89 -24.37 20.24
C HIS A 137 0.46 -24.94 20.39
N GLY A 138 0.13 -25.93 19.55
CA GLY A 138 -1.12 -26.69 19.62
C GLY A 138 -1.29 -27.48 20.93
N ASN A 139 -2.46 -28.07 21.16
CA ASN A 139 -2.67 -28.89 22.37
C ASN A 139 -1.80 -30.16 22.30
N ARG A 140 -0.99 -30.40 23.34
CA ARG A 140 -0.05 -31.54 23.45
C ARG A 140 -0.68 -32.95 23.43
N ASN A 141 -1.99 -33.08 23.27
CA ASN A 141 -2.70 -34.37 23.30
C ASN A 141 -2.96 -34.97 21.91
N ASP A 142 -2.62 -34.27 20.82
CA ASP A 142 -2.69 -34.84 19.47
C ASP A 142 -1.30 -35.30 19.01
N TYR A 143 -1.22 -36.52 18.48
CA TYR A 143 0.03 -37.17 18.04
C TYR A 143 0.70 -36.50 16.82
N ASP A 144 0.16 -35.36 16.35
CA ASP A 144 0.61 -34.62 15.17
C ASP A 144 0.96 -33.16 15.54
N THR A 145 1.95 -33.01 16.43
CA THR A 145 2.35 -31.75 17.09
C THR A 145 2.74 -30.58 16.18
N CYS A 146 2.95 -30.80 14.88
CA CYS A 146 3.37 -29.76 13.93
C CYS A 146 2.21 -29.08 13.17
N LYS A 147 0.96 -29.54 13.28
CA LYS A 147 -0.16 -28.99 12.48
C LYS A 147 -0.81 -27.73 13.05
N ASP A 148 -0.60 -27.43 14.33
CA ASP A 148 -1.28 -26.34 15.04
C ASP A 148 -0.32 -25.26 15.59
N LEU A 149 0.82 -25.02 14.92
CA LEU A 149 1.69 -23.90 15.30
C LEU A 149 1.17 -22.58 14.74
N CYS A 150 0.98 -21.61 15.62
CA CYS A 150 0.68 -20.23 15.25
C CYS A 150 1.80 -19.29 15.71
N LYS A 151 1.97 -18.16 15.02
CA LYS A 151 2.94 -17.12 15.37
C LYS A 151 2.26 -15.77 15.36
N LEU A 152 2.39 -15.02 16.45
CA LEU A 152 2.09 -13.60 16.54
C LEU A 152 3.39 -12.83 16.36
N GLU A 153 3.43 -11.85 15.47
CA GLU A 153 4.65 -11.09 15.13
C GLU A 153 4.37 -9.58 15.13
N TRP A 154 5.22 -8.82 15.85
CA TRP A 154 5.26 -7.36 15.83
C TRP A 154 6.60 -6.89 15.30
N ARG A 155 6.62 -5.71 14.66
CA ARG A 155 7.88 -4.96 14.49
C ARG A 155 8.22 -4.31 15.83
N SER A 156 9.50 -4.26 16.18
CA SER A 156 9.91 -3.62 17.44
C SER A 156 9.51 -2.15 17.53
N SER A 157 9.34 -1.47 16.37
CA SER A 157 8.84 -0.09 16.29
C SER A 157 7.35 0.08 16.64
N ASP A 158 6.56 -1.01 16.62
CA ASP A 158 5.12 -0.96 16.89
C ASP A 158 4.82 -1.14 18.40
N ILE A 159 5.82 -1.56 19.16
CA ILE A 159 5.75 -1.77 20.61
C ILE A 159 5.90 -0.42 21.30
N VAL A 160 4.86 -0.02 22.03
CA VAL A 160 4.79 1.24 22.78
C VAL A 160 5.44 1.10 24.14
N GLU A 161 5.23 -0.05 24.76
CA GLU A 161 5.68 -0.32 26.12
C GLU A 161 6.00 -1.80 26.28
N PHE A 162 7.11 -2.06 26.96
CA PHE A 162 7.50 -3.37 27.43
C PHE A 162 8.02 -3.24 28.86
N SER A 163 7.20 -3.56 29.85
CA SER A 163 7.46 -3.24 31.26
C SER A 163 7.30 -4.45 32.18
N SER A 164 8.02 -4.49 33.30
CA SER A 164 7.91 -5.55 34.30
C SER A 164 6.97 -5.15 35.44
N TRP A 165 6.03 -6.03 35.77
CA TRP A 165 4.98 -5.82 36.77
C TRP A 165 5.01 -6.91 37.83
N LYS A 166 4.57 -6.57 39.03
CA LYS A 166 4.38 -7.54 40.12
C LYS A 166 2.89 -7.76 40.31
N GLU A 167 2.43 -8.98 40.14
CA GLU A 167 1.04 -9.28 40.46
C GLU A 167 0.78 -9.22 41.96
N ILE A 168 -0.48 -9.01 42.33
CA ILE A 168 -0.94 -9.14 43.72
C ILE A 168 -0.64 -10.56 44.28
N SER A 169 -0.61 -11.57 43.40
CA SER A 169 -0.21 -12.95 43.72
C SER A 169 1.28 -13.08 44.10
N GLY A 170 2.10 -12.05 43.87
CA GLY A 170 3.55 -12.05 44.04
C GLY A 170 4.33 -12.51 42.80
N ARG A 171 3.64 -12.94 41.73
CA ARG A 171 4.26 -13.38 40.47
C ARG A 171 4.83 -12.20 39.68
N LEU A 172 6.00 -12.38 39.07
CA LEU A 172 6.59 -11.43 38.13
C LEU A 172 5.98 -11.64 36.74
N THR A 173 5.46 -10.57 36.15
CA THR A 173 4.75 -10.59 34.86
C THR A 173 5.26 -9.47 33.98
N PHE A 174 5.53 -9.75 32.72
CA PHE A 174 5.97 -8.74 31.75
C PHE A 174 4.79 -8.31 30.89
N MET A 175 4.61 -7.01 30.71
CA MET A 175 3.54 -6.44 29.93
C MET A 175 4.08 -5.88 28.62
N LEU A 176 3.49 -6.32 27.51
CA LEU A 176 3.74 -5.80 26.18
C LEU A 176 2.51 -5.03 25.70
N ARG A 177 2.68 -3.77 25.34
CA ARG A 177 1.64 -2.94 24.72
C ARG A 177 2.09 -2.48 23.35
N ALA A 178 1.22 -2.64 22.35
CA ALA A 178 1.50 -2.29 20.96
C ALA A 178 0.36 -1.45 20.36
N TRP A 179 0.69 -0.48 19.50
CA TRP A 179 -0.35 0.32 18.81
C TRP A 179 -1.12 -0.52 17.79
N ASN A 180 -0.41 -1.40 17.08
CA ASN A 180 -0.96 -2.29 16.07
C ASN A 180 -1.12 -3.71 16.61
N ALA A 181 -2.13 -4.43 16.10
CA ALA A 181 -2.30 -5.85 16.37
C ALA A 181 -1.14 -6.66 15.74
N PRO A 182 -0.83 -7.85 16.26
CA PRO A 182 0.21 -8.70 15.68
C PRO A 182 -0.17 -9.18 14.29
N GLN A 183 0.83 -9.36 13.43
CA GLN A 183 0.68 -10.23 12.28
C GLN A 183 0.62 -11.70 12.74
N ILE A 184 -0.41 -12.41 12.33
CA ILE A 184 -0.71 -13.78 12.69
C ILE A 184 -0.37 -14.72 11.52
N PHE A 185 0.41 -15.75 11.82
CA PHE A 185 0.80 -16.79 10.87
C PHE A 185 0.46 -18.16 11.41
N ARG A 186 0.06 -19.08 10.53
CA ARG A 186 -0.07 -20.51 10.81
C ARG A 186 1.07 -21.26 10.13
N TYR A 187 1.68 -22.21 10.82
CA TYR A 187 2.71 -23.05 10.25
C TYR A 187 2.07 -24.13 9.38
N SER A 188 2.55 -24.28 8.15
CA SER A 188 2.15 -25.34 7.23
C SER A 188 3.35 -26.24 6.97
N PRO A 189 3.33 -27.52 7.41
CA PRO A 189 4.36 -28.48 7.02
C PRO A 189 4.33 -28.67 5.50
N SER A 190 5.50 -28.74 4.86
CA SER A 190 5.59 -28.93 3.40
C SER A 190 4.81 -30.18 2.99
N PRO A 191 3.93 -30.12 1.97
CA PRO A 191 3.47 -31.34 1.34
C PRO A 191 4.65 -32.04 0.67
N ASP A 192 4.60 -33.37 0.64
CA ASP A 192 5.52 -34.18 -0.15
C ASP A 192 5.57 -33.67 -1.59
N TYR A 193 6.80 -33.52 -2.09
CA TYR A 193 7.23 -32.64 -3.18
C TYR A 193 6.73 -33.02 -4.60
N TYR A 194 5.66 -33.80 -4.75
CA TYR A 194 5.33 -34.49 -6.01
C TYR A 194 4.11 -33.97 -6.80
N ALA A 195 3.43 -32.89 -6.40
CA ALA A 195 2.15 -32.52 -7.04
C ALA A 195 2.13 -31.22 -7.87
N CYS A 196 3.23 -30.47 -7.99
CA CYS A 196 3.21 -29.17 -8.69
C CYS A 196 4.42 -28.96 -9.62
N GLU A 197 4.49 -29.74 -10.70
CA GLU A 197 5.34 -29.41 -11.84
C GLU A 197 4.74 -28.23 -12.63
N GLY A 198 5.15 -27.02 -12.25
CA GLY A 198 4.79 -25.76 -12.92
C GLY A 198 5.33 -24.56 -12.16
N PHE A 199 5.31 -23.37 -12.79
CA PHE A 199 5.79 -22.01 -12.39
C PHE A 199 6.19 -21.75 -10.91
N PHE A 200 5.51 -22.35 -9.94
CA PHE A 200 5.79 -22.33 -8.50
C PHE A 200 7.07 -23.06 -8.07
N GLY A 201 7.55 -24.05 -8.82
CA GLY A 201 8.77 -24.81 -8.48
C GLY A 201 10.04 -23.96 -8.36
N TYR A 202 10.15 -22.88 -9.14
CA TYR A 202 11.30 -21.97 -9.08
C TYR A 202 11.29 -21.04 -7.86
N LEU A 203 10.11 -20.67 -7.35
CA LEU A 203 9.96 -19.83 -6.15
C LEU A 203 10.22 -20.61 -4.84
N LEU A 204 10.05 -21.93 -4.89
CA LEU A 204 10.07 -22.82 -3.72
C LEU A 204 11.34 -23.68 -3.59
N SER A 205 12.23 -23.66 -4.60
CA SER A 205 13.41 -24.54 -4.71
C SER A 205 14.50 -24.39 -3.62
N GLY A 206 14.23 -23.72 -2.50
CA GLY A 206 15.14 -23.55 -1.37
C GLY A 206 14.54 -23.78 0.02
N LEU A 207 13.27 -24.23 0.13
CA LEU A 207 12.55 -24.34 1.40
C LEU A 207 12.21 -25.81 1.70
N SER A 208 13.14 -26.54 2.29
CA SER A 208 12.92 -27.92 2.79
C SER A 208 12.48 -27.99 4.25
N ASP A 209 11.98 -26.89 4.81
CA ASP A 209 11.37 -26.80 6.14
C ASP A 209 10.05 -26.01 5.96
N GLY A 210 8.98 -26.33 6.71
CA GLY A 210 7.62 -25.82 6.48
C GLY A 210 7.48 -24.29 6.43
N VAL A 211 6.33 -23.82 5.93
CA VAL A 211 6.10 -22.42 5.57
C VAL A 211 5.16 -21.75 6.58
N TRP A 212 5.53 -20.55 7.05
CA TRP A 212 4.61 -19.68 7.78
C TRP A 212 3.66 -18.98 6.81
N VAL A 213 2.37 -19.30 6.91
CA VAL A 213 1.31 -18.76 6.05
C VAL A 213 0.51 -17.72 6.83
N ARG A 214 0.29 -16.53 6.26
CA ARG A 214 -0.51 -15.47 6.88
C ARG A 214 -1.95 -15.94 7.10
N THR A 215 -2.49 -15.71 8.30
CA THR A 215 -3.87 -16.05 8.67
C THR A 215 -4.51 -14.96 9.53
N VAL A 216 -5.75 -15.17 9.96
CA VAL A 216 -6.58 -14.27 10.78
C VAL A 216 -6.48 -14.61 12.27
N ASP A 217 -7.20 -13.87 13.11
CA ASP A 217 -7.31 -14.19 14.53
C ASP A 217 -7.93 -15.58 14.75
N PHE A 218 -7.13 -16.50 15.31
CA PHE A 218 -7.54 -17.87 15.65
C PHE A 218 -8.09 -18.00 17.07
N SER A 219 -8.01 -16.94 17.88
CA SER A 219 -8.45 -17.00 19.27
C SER A 219 -9.98 -17.01 19.37
N PRO A 220 -10.55 -17.71 20.38
CA PRO A 220 -11.98 -17.66 20.63
C PRO A 220 -12.50 -16.22 20.74
N GLU A 221 -13.66 -15.97 20.14
CA GLU A 221 -14.30 -14.65 20.13
C GLU A 221 -13.43 -13.52 19.54
N ALA A 222 -12.42 -13.86 18.73
CA ALA A 222 -11.45 -12.90 18.18
C ALA A 222 -10.83 -12.01 19.28
N SER A 223 -10.43 -12.65 20.38
CA SER A 223 -9.87 -12.01 21.56
C SER A 223 -8.56 -11.27 21.29
N ILE A 224 -7.69 -11.78 20.41
CA ILE A 224 -6.44 -11.11 20.03
C ILE A 224 -6.75 -9.80 19.29
N GLY A 225 -7.73 -9.78 18.38
CA GLY A 225 -8.20 -8.59 17.68
C GLY A 225 -8.88 -7.56 18.58
N GLN A 226 -9.38 -7.98 19.73
CA GLN A 226 -9.92 -7.11 20.78
C GLN A 226 -8.85 -6.65 21.79
N SER A 227 -7.63 -7.19 21.71
CA SER A 227 -6.55 -6.93 22.66
C SER A 227 -5.52 -5.94 22.12
N TYR A 228 -4.96 -5.14 23.02
CA TYR A 228 -3.83 -4.26 22.74
C TYR A 228 -2.71 -4.36 23.80
N VAL A 229 -2.94 -5.18 24.84
CA VAL A 229 -1.98 -5.50 25.91
C VAL A 229 -1.82 -7.02 26.02
N TYR A 230 -0.59 -7.48 26.16
CA TYR A 230 -0.21 -8.88 26.31
C TYR A 230 0.62 -9.05 27.58
N CYS A 231 0.10 -9.80 28.55
CA CYS A 231 0.83 -10.17 29.76
C CYS A 231 1.53 -11.51 29.56
N LEU A 232 2.83 -11.53 29.88
CA LEU A 232 3.75 -12.63 29.66
C LEU A 232 4.23 -13.11 31.02
N HIS A 233 3.79 -14.30 31.41
CA HIS A 233 4.21 -14.91 32.65
C HIS A 233 5.37 -15.84 32.38
N VAL A 234 6.53 -15.49 32.92
CA VAL A 234 7.78 -16.18 32.63
C VAL A 234 8.30 -16.85 33.90
N ASN A 235 8.95 -18.01 33.75
CA ASN A 235 9.62 -18.68 34.84
C ASN A 235 10.81 -17.83 35.34
N GLN A 236 11.06 -17.80 36.65
CA GLN A 236 12.10 -16.97 37.28
C GLN A 236 13.49 -17.18 36.69
N GLN A 237 13.79 -18.38 36.19
CA GLN A 237 15.06 -18.70 35.55
C GLN A 237 15.39 -17.84 34.31
N PHE A 238 14.39 -17.30 33.62
CA PHE A 238 14.56 -16.46 32.43
C PHE A 238 14.44 -14.96 32.71
N SER A 239 14.34 -14.56 33.99
CA SER A 239 14.21 -13.14 34.38
C SER A 239 15.39 -12.29 33.87
N GLY A 240 16.62 -12.81 33.93
CA GLY A 240 17.81 -12.10 33.43
C GLY A 240 17.84 -11.89 31.92
N GLU A 241 17.24 -12.79 31.14
CA GLU A 241 17.14 -12.66 29.67
C GLU A 241 16.12 -11.58 29.27
N LEU A 242 15.05 -11.44 30.05
CA LEU A 242 14.06 -10.37 29.88
C LEU A 242 14.56 -9.01 30.35
N ASP A 243 15.30 -8.98 31.46
CA ASP A 243 15.98 -7.76 31.89
C ASP A 243 17.00 -7.32 30.84
N PHE A 244 17.71 -8.25 30.20
CA PHE A 244 18.56 -7.93 29.06
C PHE A 244 17.76 -7.32 27.89
N LEU A 245 16.61 -7.90 27.52
CA LEU A 245 15.72 -7.37 26.47
C LEU A 245 15.17 -5.96 26.76
N ILE A 246 14.80 -5.69 28.02
CA ILE A 246 14.38 -4.36 28.48
C ILE A 246 15.53 -3.37 28.35
N ASN A 247 16.74 -3.77 28.72
CA ASN A 247 17.92 -2.90 28.73
C ASN A 247 18.56 -2.70 27.34
N THR A 248 18.40 -3.63 26.41
CA THR A 248 18.96 -3.54 25.04
C THR A 248 18.06 -2.83 24.04
N ASN A 249 16.78 -2.61 24.36
CA ASN A 249 15.88 -1.79 23.55
C ASN A 249 15.70 -0.41 24.21
N PRO A 250 16.37 0.64 23.72
CA PRO A 250 16.30 1.98 24.32
C PRO A 250 14.90 2.56 24.14
N GLY A 251 14.08 2.52 25.19
CA GLY A 251 12.73 3.09 25.18
C GLY A 251 11.76 2.52 26.21
N PHE A 252 12.11 1.42 26.88
CA PHE A 252 11.19 0.74 27.80
C PHE A 252 11.40 1.17 29.27
N PRO A 253 10.40 1.81 29.91
CA PRO A 253 10.51 2.15 31.33
C PRO A 253 10.32 0.89 32.20
N VAL A 254 11.18 0.73 33.21
CA VAL A 254 10.98 -0.26 34.27
C VAL A 254 9.98 0.33 35.26
N ILE A 255 8.72 -0.13 35.20
CA ILE A 255 7.64 0.34 36.07
C ILE A 255 7.24 -0.78 37.02
N GLN A 256 7.82 -0.84 38.23
CA GLN A 256 7.34 -1.77 39.26
C GLN A 256 5.99 -1.30 39.81
N ARG A 257 4.90 -1.79 39.22
CA ARG A 257 3.52 -1.58 39.69
C ARG A 257 2.86 -2.89 40.06
N ASN A 258 1.86 -2.78 40.94
CA ASN A 258 0.99 -3.91 41.28
C ASN A 258 -0.05 -4.11 40.18
N LEU A 259 -0.19 -5.34 39.67
CA LEU A 259 -1.17 -5.71 38.66
C LEU A 259 -2.23 -6.67 39.21
N SER A 260 -3.50 -6.34 39.01
CA SER A 260 -4.65 -7.21 39.21
C SER A 260 -5.09 -7.76 37.86
N ILE A 261 -5.07 -9.08 37.70
CA ILE A 261 -5.53 -9.76 36.49
C ILE A 261 -6.90 -10.39 36.78
N ARG A 262 -7.90 -10.07 35.95
CA ARG A 262 -9.25 -10.65 36.01
C ARG A 262 -9.65 -11.18 34.64
N LEU A 263 -10.58 -12.14 34.62
CA LEU A 263 -11.20 -12.58 33.38
C LEU A 263 -12.09 -11.46 32.84
N GLY A 264 -11.88 -11.08 31.57
CA GLY A 264 -12.74 -10.14 30.85
C GLY A 264 -13.73 -10.84 29.93
N CYS A 265 -14.64 -10.06 29.35
CA CYS A 265 -15.56 -10.52 28.31
C CYS A 265 -15.25 -9.79 26.99
N HIS A 266 -15.59 -10.40 25.85
CA HIS A 266 -15.61 -9.67 24.58
C HIS A 266 -16.57 -8.49 24.65
N TYR A 267 -16.24 -7.41 23.93
CA TYR A 267 -16.99 -6.16 23.94
C TYR A 267 -17.33 -5.67 22.52
N SER A 268 -17.04 -6.49 21.51
CA SER A 268 -17.35 -6.20 20.11
C SER A 268 -18.79 -6.59 19.75
N ALA A 269 -19.44 -5.79 18.91
CA ALA A 269 -20.78 -6.03 18.36
C ALA A 269 -20.79 -7.15 17.31
N SER A 270 -19.64 -7.41 16.69
CA SER A 270 -19.47 -8.46 15.70
C SER A 270 -18.07 -9.06 15.81
N LEU A 271 -17.99 -10.38 15.78
CA LEU A 271 -16.72 -11.12 15.76
C LEU A 271 -15.98 -10.96 14.42
N GLN A 272 -16.71 -10.63 13.34
CA GLN A 272 -16.12 -10.36 12.03
C GLN A 272 -15.52 -8.95 11.93
N THR A 273 -15.85 -8.02 12.82
CA THR A 273 -15.37 -6.63 12.71
C THR A 273 -14.89 -6.11 14.06
N VAL A 274 -14.22 -6.97 14.83
CA VAL A 274 -13.64 -6.56 16.12
C VAL A 274 -12.63 -5.43 15.97
N PRO A 275 -12.50 -4.52 16.96
CA PRO A 275 -13.35 -4.35 18.12
C PRO A 275 -14.40 -3.23 17.95
N ILE A 276 -15.33 -3.33 16.98
CA ILE A 276 -16.45 -2.37 16.92
C ILE A 276 -17.31 -2.54 18.18
N LEU A 277 -17.44 -1.48 18.99
CA LEU A 277 -18.11 -1.52 20.30
C LEU A 277 -19.56 -2.04 20.24
N ALA A 278 -19.89 -2.97 21.14
CA ALA A 278 -21.25 -3.39 21.44
C ALA A 278 -21.84 -2.55 22.58
N SER A 279 -22.89 -1.78 22.30
CA SER A 279 -23.69 -1.15 23.36
C SER A 279 -25.05 -0.72 22.81
N PRO A 280 -26.16 -0.99 23.53
CA PRO A 280 -27.50 -0.56 23.11
C PRO A 280 -27.64 0.97 23.10
N TYR A 281 -26.77 1.71 23.78
CA TYR A 281 -26.81 3.17 23.80
C TYR A 281 -26.26 3.79 22.50
N LEU A 282 -25.41 3.08 21.76
CA LEU A 282 -24.78 3.59 20.55
C LEU A 282 -25.78 3.87 19.43
N GLN A 283 -26.95 3.22 19.43
CA GLN A 283 -27.99 3.46 18.44
C GLN A 283 -28.67 4.83 18.56
N TYR A 284 -28.56 5.47 19.73
CA TYR A 284 -29.14 6.80 20.01
C TYR A 284 -28.13 7.94 19.89
N ILE A 285 -26.85 7.62 19.61
CA ILE A 285 -25.77 8.58 19.47
C ILE A 285 -25.53 8.84 17.97
N PRO A 286 -25.32 10.10 17.54
CA PRO A 286 -24.97 10.39 16.16
C PRO A 286 -23.80 9.56 15.64
N PHE A 287 -23.94 9.06 14.41
CA PHE A 287 -22.97 8.17 13.76
C PHE A 287 -21.54 8.69 13.82
N GLU A 288 -21.33 9.99 13.65
CA GLU A 288 -20.01 10.63 13.64
C GLU A 288 -19.30 10.51 14.99
N ILE A 289 -20.07 10.61 16.08
CA ILE A 289 -19.58 10.44 17.45
C ILE A 289 -19.29 8.97 17.70
N VAL A 290 -20.18 8.06 17.32
CA VAL A 290 -19.98 6.60 17.43
C VAL A 290 -18.71 6.17 16.69
N PHE A 291 -18.50 6.70 15.47
CA PHE A 291 -17.30 6.43 14.68
C PHE A 291 -16.03 6.94 15.37
N SER A 292 -16.07 8.14 15.96
CA SER A 292 -14.95 8.71 16.70
C SER A 292 -14.59 7.89 17.95
N VAL A 293 -15.58 7.46 18.74
CA VAL A 293 -15.35 6.63 19.93
C VAL A 293 -14.74 5.28 19.55
N ASN A 294 -15.27 4.61 18.51
CA ASN A 294 -14.68 3.37 18.01
C ASN A 294 -13.23 3.59 17.56
N SER A 295 -12.93 4.69 16.87
CA SER A 295 -11.55 5.04 16.49
C SER A 295 -10.62 5.18 17.70
N LEU A 296 -11.08 5.84 18.77
CA LEU A 296 -10.32 6.00 20.01
C LEU A 296 -10.07 4.68 20.75
N VAL A 297 -11.05 3.76 20.76
CA VAL A 297 -10.89 2.42 21.34
C VAL A 297 -9.91 1.57 20.53
N GLN A 298 -10.08 1.55 19.20
CA GLN A 298 -9.23 0.77 18.29
C GLN A 298 -7.77 1.25 18.29
N THR A 299 -7.54 2.52 18.61
CA THR A 299 -6.21 3.11 18.74
C THR A 299 -5.70 3.11 20.18
N GLY A 300 -6.46 2.62 21.17
CA GLY A 300 -5.99 2.47 22.55
C GLY A 300 -6.03 3.73 23.41
N TYR A 301 -6.61 4.84 22.95
CA TYR A 301 -6.83 6.04 23.79
C TYR A 301 -7.95 5.82 24.81
N LEU A 302 -8.90 4.93 24.50
CA LEU A 302 -9.98 4.52 25.40
C LEU A 302 -9.93 3.01 25.59
N SER A 303 -10.18 2.57 26.82
CA SER A 303 -10.36 1.14 27.10
C SER A 303 -11.79 0.72 26.80
N GLY A 304 -11.98 -0.11 25.75
CA GLY A 304 -13.30 -0.60 25.34
C GLY A 304 -14.12 -1.22 26.49
N PRO A 305 -13.58 -2.21 27.23
CA PRO A 305 -14.27 -2.80 28.39
C PRO A 305 -14.56 -1.82 29.54
N GLY A 306 -13.86 -0.67 29.57
CA GLY A 306 -14.06 0.37 30.58
C GLY A 306 -15.19 1.35 30.27
N LEU A 307 -15.80 1.30 29.08
CA LEU A 307 -16.85 2.25 28.69
C LEU A 307 -18.23 1.81 29.19
N GLY A 308 -18.83 2.62 30.06
CA GLY A 308 -20.15 2.38 30.66
C GLY A 308 -21.28 3.22 30.07
N HIS A 309 -22.50 2.95 30.52
CA HIS A 309 -23.71 3.69 30.13
C HIS A 309 -23.62 5.20 30.42
N ARG A 310 -22.94 5.60 31.50
CA ARG A 310 -22.76 7.01 31.87
C ARG A 310 -21.91 7.74 30.84
N PHE A 311 -20.76 7.17 30.45
CA PHE A 311 -19.95 7.72 29.36
C PHE A 311 -20.77 7.90 28.09
N PHE A 312 -21.52 6.88 27.65
CA PHE A 312 -22.37 7.00 26.46
C PHE A 312 -23.45 8.07 26.60
N GLY A 313 -24.03 8.25 27.80
CA GLY A 313 -24.98 9.33 28.08
C GLY A 313 -24.39 10.74 27.91
N LEU A 314 -23.09 10.92 28.17
CA LEU A 314 -22.40 12.21 27.96
C LEU A 314 -22.21 12.57 26.48
N LEU A 315 -22.34 11.57 25.59
CA LEU A 315 -22.14 11.70 24.15
C LEU A 315 -23.44 11.96 23.38
N SER A 316 -24.58 11.97 24.05
CA SER A 316 -25.84 12.40 23.46
C SER A 316 -25.88 13.93 23.33
N PRO A 317 -26.08 14.48 22.11
CA PRO A 317 -26.16 15.92 21.93
C PRO A 317 -27.31 16.54 22.73
N THR A 318 -27.06 17.72 23.30
CA THR A 318 -28.04 18.54 24.02
C THR A 318 -28.02 19.97 23.50
N LEU A 319 -28.94 20.83 23.97
CA LEU A 319 -28.93 22.26 23.64
C LEU A 319 -27.60 22.94 24.02
N GLU A 320 -26.97 22.51 25.12
CA GLU A 320 -25.70 23.06 25.60
C GLU A 320 -24.48 22.40 24.92
N LYS A 321 -24.55 21.09 24.67
CA LYS A 321 -23.46 20.29 24.09
C LYS A 321 -23.86 19.81 22.70
N THR A 322 -23.52 20.59 21.68
CA THR A 322 -23.77 20.23 20.28
C THR A 322 -22.91 19.03 19.83
N LYS A 323 -23.29 18.41 18.71
CA LYS A 323 -22.51 17.34 18.08
C LYS A 323 -21.05 17.74 17.84
N ASP A 324 -20.82 18.93 17.30
CA ASP A 324 -19.48 19.42 16.97
C ASP A 324 -18.65 19.69 18.22
N HIS A 325 -19.28 20.16 19.30
CA HIS A 325 -18.63 20.30 20.60
C HIS A 325 -18.14 18.95 21.14
N ILE A 326 -18.99 17.93 21.07
CA ILE A 326 -18.63 16.56 21.50
C ILE A 326 -17.47 16.02 20.67
N LEU A 327 -17.54 16.16 19.33
CA LEU A 327 -16.46 15.73 18.44
C LEU A 327 -15.14 16.45 18.71
N HIS A 328 -15.17 17.75 19.00
CA HIS A 328 -14.00 18.52 19.36
C HIS A 328 -13.35 18.02 20.66
N VAL A 329 -14.15 17.72 21.69
CA VAL A 329 -13.65 17.15 22.95
C VAL A 329 -13.09 15.74 22.71
N LEU A 330 -13.75 14.92 21.90
CA LEU A 330 -13.26 13.58 21.54
C LEU A 330 -11.91 13.63 20.82
N GLU A 331 -11.69 14.63 19.97
CA GLU A 331 -10.41 14.79 19.26
C GLU A 331 -9.24 15.04 20.24
N LYS A 332 -9.50 15.70 21.37
CA LYS A 332 -8.47 15.97 22.38
C LYS A 332 -7.92 14.69 23.04
N PHE A 333 -8.67 13.57 23.08
CA PHE A 333 -8.14 12.29 23.60
C PHE A 333 -6.90 11.84 22.83
N LYS A 334 -6.80 12.15 21.53
CA LYS A 334 -5.65 11.80 20.68
C LYS A 334 -4.37 12.55 21.05
N ARG A 335 -4.45 13.53 21.96
CA ARG A 335 -3.31 14.29 22.49
C ARG A 335 -2.77 13.70 23.79
N LEU A 336 -3.44 12.71 24.36
CA LEU A 336 -2.96 12.00 25.54
C LEU A 336 -1.78 11.10 25.15
N GLU A 337 -0.78 11.03 26.03
CA GLU A 337 0.35 10.12 25.85
C GLU A 337 -0.05 8.66 26.16
N ASP A 338 -1.09 8.46 26.97
CA ASP A 338 -1.52 7.16 27.47
C ASP A 338 -3.06 6.96 27.42
N THR A 339 -3.52 5.73 27.65
CA THR A 339 -4.94 5.35 27.67
C THR A 339 -5.67 6.08 28.80
N CYS A 340 -6.83 6.66 28.50
CA CYS A 340 -7.69 7.27 29.51
C CYS A 340 -8.57 6.20 30.19
N PHE A 341 -8.31 5.95 31.48
CA PHE A 341 -9.08 4.99 32.28
C PHE A 341 -10.28 5.61 33.02
N GLU A 342 -10.36 6.94 33.10
CA GLU A 342 -11.49 7.68 33.71
C GLU A 342 -12.16 8.60 32.68
N PRO A 343 -12.69 8.05 31.57
CA PRO A 343 -13.12 8.86 30.42
C PRO A 343 -14.31 9.77 30.72
N GLU A 344 -15.17 9.41 31.68
CA GLU A 344 -16.32 10.21 32.10
C GLU A 344 -15.87 11.54 32.74
N GLN A 345 -15.05 11.44 33.79
CA GLN A 345 -14.53 12.60 34.50
C GLN A 345 -13.67 13.49 33.60
N TRP A 346 -12.85 12.86 32.75
CA TRP A 346 -11.99 13.57 31.81
C TRP A 346 -12.83 14.32 30.78
N PHE A 347 -13.83 13.67 30.19
CA PHE A 347 -14.69 14.29 29.18
C PHE A 347 -15.48 15.47 29.77
N GLU A 348 -16.04 15.33 30.97
CA GLU A 348 -16.75 16.42 31.63
C GLU A 348 -15.86 17.63 31.86
N LYS A 349 -14.65 17.42 32.41
CA LYS A 349 -13.67 18.48 32.63
C LYS A 349 -13.33 19.22 31.34
N GLU A 350 -12.90 18.49 30.32
CA GLU A 350 -12.50 19.08 29.03
C GLU A 350 -13.66 19.73 28.28
N SER A 351 -14.87 19.19 28.45
CA SER A 351 -16.11 19.74 27.92
C SER A 351 -16.43 21.07 28.58
N SER A 352 -16.37 21.16 29.92
CA SER A 352 -16.55 22.42 30.65
C SER A 352 -15.50 23.47 30.28
N GLU A 353 -14.24 23.08 30.11
CA GLU A 353 -13.18 23.98 29.67
C GLU A 353 -13.39 24.48 28.23
N ALA A 354 -13.78 23.60 27.30
CA ALA A 354 -14.11 23.96 25.93
C ALA A 354 -15.39 24.83 25.84
N LEU A 355 -16.30 24.70 26.81
CA LEU A 355 -17.45 25.61 26.96
C LEU A 355 -17.01 27.04 27.33
N ARG A 356 -15.96 27.18 28.15
CA ARG A 356 -15.42 28.48 28.58
C ARG A 356 -14.54 29.19 27.54
N GLN A 357 -14.05 28.49 26.51
CA GLN A 357 -13.17 29.04 25.47
C GLN A 357 -13.76 28.92 24.04
N PRO A 358 -14.87 29.61 23.73
CA PRO A 358 -15.56 29.46 22.43
C PRO A 358 -14.73 29.95 21.22
N GLU A 359 -13.78 30.86 21.40
CA GLU A 359 -12.98 31.41 20.29
C GLU A 359 -12.04 30.37 19.64
N ARG A 360 -11.61 29.34 20.38
CA ARG A 360 -10.81 28.23 19.82
C ARG A 360 -11.62 27.23 18.99
N ARG A 361 -12.96 27.33 18.99
CA ARG A 361 -13.86 26.44 18.23
C ARG A 361 -13.82 26.68 16.73
N ARG A 362 -13.45 27.89 16.28
CA ARG A 362 -13.50 28.31 14.87
C ARG A 362 -12.39 27.72 13.96
N LEU A 363 -11.58 26.79 14.46
CA LEU A 363 -10.37 26.38 13.74
C LEU A 363 -10.56 25.34 12.62
N ILE A 364 -11.76 24.79 12.38
CA ILE A 364 -11.94 23.76 11.32
C ILE A 364 -13.29 23.88 10.57
N GLU A 365 -13.71 25.09 10.21
CA GLU A 365 -14.48 25.26 8.97
C GLU A 365 -13.52 25.71 7.87
N ARG A 366 -12.55 24.85 7.56
CA ARG A 366 -11.80 25.03 6.32
C ARG A 366 -12.76 24.65 5.20
N HIS A 367 -13.29 25.65 4.51
CA HIS A 367 -13.87 25.42 3.19
C HIS A 367 -12.85 24.64 2.37
N LEU A 368 -13.18 23.38 2.09
CA LEU A 368 -12.34 22.54 1.25
C LEU A 368 -12.37 23.12 -0.17
N ASP A 369 -11.23 23.06 -0.86
CA ASP A 369 -11.19 23.42 -2.27
C ASP A 369 -12.18 22.59 -3.09
N ASP A 370 -12.67 23.18 -4.19
CA ASP A 370 -13.61 22.51 -5.08
C ASP A 370 -13.09 21.15 -5.52
N GLY A 371 -13.89 20.11 -5.27
CA GLY A 371 -13.56 18.74 -5.62
C GLY A 371 -12.92 17.92 -4.50
N LEU A 372 -12.71 18.49 -3.32
CA LEU A 372 -12.31 17.76 -2.11
C LEU A 372 -13.51 17.52 -1.18
N GLN A 373 -13.45 16.46 -0.39
CA GLN A 373 -14.49 16.10 0.57
C GLN A 373 -13.92 15.31 1.74
N TYR A 374 -14.61 15.34 2.88
CA TYR A 374 -14.27 14.53 4.04
C TYR A 374 -14.85 13.13 3.93
N ILE A 375 -14.00 12.11 3.97
CA ILE A 375 -14.40 10.70 3.90
C ILE A 375 -13.88 9.94 5.11
N ARG A 376 -14.76 9.14 5.71
CA ARG A 376 -14.40 8.18 6.75
C ARG A 376 -13.91 6.88 6.13
N LYS A 377 -12.85 6.32 6.68
CA LYS A 377 -12.22 5.10 6.21
C LYS A 377 -12.28 4.01 7.28
N VAL A 378 -12.55 2.78 6.86
CA VAL A 378 -12.42 1.59 7.68
C VAL A 378 -11.31 0.73 7.09
N LEU A 379 -10.25 0.52 7.84
CA LEU A 379 -9.17 -0.40 7.48
C LEU A 379 -9.50 -1.77 8.06
N VAL A 380 -9.61 -2.77 7.21
CA VAL A 380 -9.84 -4.16 7.59
C VAL A 380 -8.52 -4.89 7.48
N THR A 381 -8.00 -5.31 8.63
CA THR A 381 -6.81 -6.14 8.72
C THR A 381 -7.19 -7.59 9.01
N PRO A 382 -6.26 -8.54 8.86
CA PRO A 382 -6.52 -9.93 9.22
C PRO A 382 -6.94 -10.11 10.68
N THR A 383 -6.46 -9.25 11.59
CA THR A 383 -6.70 -9.40 13.03
C THR A 383 -7.88 -8.56 13.52
N ARG A 384 -8.04 -7.32 13.03
CA ARG A 384 -9.09 -6.39 13.49
C ARG A 384 -9.45 -5.29 12.48
N VAL A 385 -10.33 -4.36 12.85
CA VAL A 385 -10.66 -3.17 12.06
C VAL A 385 -10.19 -1.88 12.73
N TYR A 386 -9.87 -0.87 11.92
CA TYR A 386 -9.50 0.47 12.39
C TYR A 386 -10.29 1.56 11.66
N PHE A 387 -10.81 2.50 12.42
CA PHE A 387 -11.56 3.64 11.93
C PHE A 387 -10.63 4.85 11.82
N ARG A 388 -10.59 5.45 10.63
CA ARG A 388 -9.76 6.61 10.31
C ARG A 388 -10.60 7.73 9.72
N GLY A 389 -10.15 8.95 9.97
CA GLY A 389 -10.79 10.16 9.48
C GLY A 389 -11.90 10.71 10.37
N PRO A 390 -12.74 11.59 9.82
CA PRO A 390 -12.82 11.99 8.41
C PRO A 390 -11.49 12.58 7.86
N GLU A 391 -11.02 12.06 6.72
CA GLU A 391 -9.83 12.55 6.02
C GLU A 391 -10.23 13.27 4.72
N VAL A 392 -9.45 14.25 4.31
CA VAL A 392 -9.65 14.95 3.03
C VAL A 392 -9.32 13.99 1.89
N ASP A 393 -10.25 13.83 0.97
CA ASP A 393 -10.13 12.96 -0.20
C ASP A 393 -10.72 13.65 -1.44
N PHE A 394 -10.32 13.20 -2.63
CA PHE A 394 -10.92 13.70 -3.86
C PHE A 394 -12.34 13.17 -4.03
N SER A 395 -13.27 14.07 -4.28
CA SER A 395 -14.64 13.74 -4.67
C SER A 395 -14.70 13.04 -6.03
N ASN A 396 -15.80 12.34 -6.24
CA ASN A 396 -16.14 11.70 -7.50
C ASN A 396 -17.60 12.01 -7.86
N ARG A 397 -18.04 11.58 -9.05
CA ARG A 397 -19.39 11.88 -9.56
C ARG A 397 -20.48 11.46 -8.58
N VAL A 398 -20.36 10.26 -8.00
CA VAL A 398 -21.37 9.68 -7.10
C VAL A 398 -21.46 10.49 -5.81
N THR A 399 -20.33 10.66 -5.12
CA THR A 399 -20.27 11.38 -3.84
C THR A 399 -20.65 12.86 -3.96
N ARG A 400 -20.38 13.51 -5.10
CA ARG A 400 -20.87 14.87 -5.37
C ARG A 400 -22.39 14.94 -5.55
N HIS A 401 -22.98 13.94 -6.22
CA HIS A 401 -24.42 13.91 -6.43
C HIS A 401 -25.17 13.62 -5.13
N PHE A 402 -24.71 12.63 -4.38
CA PHE A 402 -25.29 12.21 -3.10
C PHE A 402 -24.60 12.88 -1.89
N LYS A 403 -24.20 14.14 -2.03
CA LYS A 403 -23.43 14.88 -1.00
C LYS A 403 -24.16 15.00 0.33
N GLU A 404 -25.49 15.05 0.31
CA GLU A 404 -26.35 15.14 1.50
C GLU A 404 -26.32 13.84 2.32
N HIS A 405 -25.92 12.74 1.70
CA HIS A 405 -25.75 11.44 2.31
C HIS A 405 -24.27 11.08 2.49
N ILE A 406 -23.35 12.05 2.52
CA ILE A 406 -21.91 11.76 2.59
C ILE A 406 -21.52 10.92 3.83
N ASP A 407 -22.21 11.14 4.96
CA ASP A 407 -22.02 10.35 6.19
C ASP A 407 -22.57 8.92 6.09
N ASN A 408 -23.24 8.57 4.98
CA ASN A 408 -23.66 7.22 4.65
C ASN A 408 -22.68 6.53 3.70
N PHE A 409 -21.61 7.21 3.26
CA PHE A 409 -20.50 6.58 2.54
C PHE A 409 -19.32 6.32 3.47
N ILE A 410 -18.73 5.13 3.36
CA ILE A 410 -17.41 4.83 3.92
C ILE A 410 -16.52 4.22 2.85
N ARG A 411 -15.21 4.47 2.98
CA ARG A 411 -14.20 3.79 2.18
C ARG A 411 -13.59 2.66 2.99
N VAL A 412 -13.80 1.43 2.57
CA VAL A 412 -13.24 0.24 3.23
C VAL A 412 -11.98 -0.19 2.48
N SER A 413 -10.88 -0.42 3.19
CA SER A 413 -9.60 -0.86 2.60
C SER A 413 -9.10 -2.11 3.31
N PHE A 414 -8.69 -3.12 2.55
CA PHE A 414 -8.15 -4.38 3.06
C PHE A 414 -6.62 -4.32 3.05
N VAL A 415 -6.03 -4.23 4.24
CA VAL A 415 -4.61 -3.90 4.45
C VAL A 415 -3.98 -4.84 5.48
N GLU A 416 -2.65 -4.89 5.53
CA GLU A 416 -1.91 -5.52 6.62
C GLU A 416 -1.96 -4.67 7.91
N GLU A 417 -1.48 -5.22 9.02
CA GLU A 417 -1.48 -4.53 10.33
C GLU A 417 -0.68 -3.22 10.34
N ASP A 418 0.30 -3.09 9.45
CA ASP A 418 1.10 -1.88 9.22
C ASP A 418 0.50 -0.95 8.16
N ALA A 419 -0.75 -1.20 7.74
CA ALA A 419 -1.49 -0.51 6.69
C ALA A 419 -0.91 -0.67 5.27
N ASP A 420 0.04 -1.58 5.05
CA ASP A 420 0.51 -1.93 3.71
C ASP A 420 -0.52 -2.78 2.96
N VAL A 421 -0.37 -2.87 1.63
CA VAL A 421 -1.26 -3.67 0.77
C VAL A 421 -1.04 -5.15 1.04
N ILE A 422 -2.12 -5.91 1.27
CA ILE A 422 -2.05 -7.37 1.40
C ILE A 422 -1.52 -7.98 0.10
N PRO A 423 -0.38 -8.70 0.10
CA PRO A 423 0.20 -9.26 -1.11
C PRO A 423 -0.67 -10.35 -1.74
N ALA A 424 -0.77 -10.36 -3.07
CA ALA A 424 -1.55 -11.38 -3.79
C ALA A 424 -1.08 -12.83 -3.51
N SER A 425 0.21 -13.01 -3.19
CA SER A 425 0.77 -14.33 -2.83
C SER A 425 0.09 -14.96 -1.62
N VAL A 426 -0.44 -14.16 -0.70
CA VAL A 426 -1.17 -14.65 0.49
C VAL A 426 -2.39 -15.48 0.06
N PHE A 427 -3.09 -15.07 -1.00
CA PHE A 427 -4.28 -15.80 -1.49
C PHE A 427 -3.92 -16.98 -2.40
N VAL A 428 -2.80 -16.91 -3.12
CA VAL A 428 -2.37 -17.95 -4.07
C VAL A 428 -1.78 -19.17 -3.36
N MET A 429 -1.02 -18.96 -2.28
CA MET A 429 -0.39 -20.05 -1.52
C MET A 429 -1.42 -21.07 -1.01
N HIS A 430 -2.57 -20.60 -0.54
CA HIS A 430 -3.64 -21.47 -0.02
C HIS A 430 -4.18 -22.46 -1.08
N LYS A 431 -4.23 -22.05 -2.36
CA LYS A 431 -4.73 -22.89 -3.46
C LYS A 431 -3.71 -23.93 -3.94
N ALA A 432 -2.41 -23.60 -3.87
CA ALA A 432 -1.33 -24.47 -4.33
C ALA A 432 -1.03 -25.64 -3.36
N PHE A 433 -1.28 -25.47 -2.06
CA PHE A 433 -0.99 -26.50 -1.06
C PHE A 433 -2.12 -27.51 -0.83
N GLY A 434 -3.17 -27.54 -1.66
CA GLY A 434 -4.26 -28.50 -1.52
C GLY A 434 -5.01 -28.42 -0.19
N LEU A 435 -4.85 -27.30 0.55
CA LEU A 435 -5.59 -27.00 1.75
C LEU A 435 -7.06 -26.84 1.34
N GLN A 436 -7.83 -27.91 1.47
CA GLN A 436 -9.27 -27.87 1.23
C GLN A 436 -9.89 -26.75 2.09
N SER A 437 -11.03 -26.24 1.60
CA SER A 437 -11.88 -25.09 2.00
C SER A 437 -11.81 -24.50 3.43
N GLU A 438 -11.26 -25.19 4.42
CA GLU A 438 -11.19 -24.79 5.83
C GLU A 438 -10.06 -23.79 6.14
N ASN A 439 -9.06 -23.61 5.27
CA ASN A 439 -7.96 -22.64 5.47
C ASN A 439 -8.04 -21.42 4.54
N ALA A 440 -9.23 -21.05 4.04
CA ALA A 440 -9.43 -19.82 3.28
C ALA A 440 -9.56 -18.56 4.17
N ASP A 441 -9.02 -18.57 5.39
CA ASP A 441 -9.25 -17.57 6.45
C ASP A 441 -9.11 -16.13 5.97
N MET A 442 -8.03 -15.82 5.26
CA MET A 442 -7.79 -14.49 4.68
C MET A 442 -8.82 -14.11 3.62
N TYR A 443 -9.23 -15.05 2.78
CA TYR A 443 -10.25 -14.84 1.75
C TYR A 443 -11.63 -14.67 2.38
N ASN A 444 -11.98 -15.55 3.32
CA ASN A 444 -13.23 -15.53 4.07
C ASN A 444 -13.38 -14.23 4.88
N ARG A 445 -12.28 -13.73 5.48
CA ARG A 445 -12.23 -12.43 6.16
C ARG A 445 -12.66 -11.27 5.26
N ILE A 446 -12.23 -11.29 4.00
CA ILE A 446 -12.57 -10.25 3.02
C ILE A 446 -14.00 -10.44 2.53
N VAL A 447 -14.37 -11.68 2.18
CA VAL A 447 -15.70 -12.00 1.66
C VAL A 447 -16.79 -11.75 2.70
N SER A 448 -16.57 -12.08 3.97
CA SER A 448 -17.54 -11.81 5.04
C SER A 448 -17.85 -10.33 5.16
N VAL A 449 -16.82 -9.47 5.18
CA VAL A 449 -17.02 -8.01 5.18
C VAL A 449 -17.75 -7.53 3.92
N LEU A 450 -17.41 -8.04 2.74
CA LEU A 450 -18.06 -7.63 1.49
C LEU A 450 -19.52 -8.11 1.39
N SER A 451 -19.84 -9.27 1.97
CA SER A 451 -21.15 -9.91 1.85
C SER A 451 -22.11 -9.47 2.96
N ASP A 452 -21.61 -9.44 4.20
CA ASP A 452 -22.41 -9.13 5.39
C ASP A 452 -22.45 -7.62 5.69
N GLY A 453 -21.49 -6.86 5.16
CA GLY A 453 -21.34 -5.43 5.42
C GLY A 453 -20.68 -5.13 6.77
N ILE A 454 -20.76 -3.86 7.19
CA ILE A 454 -20.23 -3.38 8.47
C ILE A 454 -21.30 -2.58 9.20
N THR A 455 -21.65 -2.97 10.42
CA THR A 455 -22.59 -2.24 11.28
C THR A 455 -21.84 -1.30 12.22
N ILE A 456 -22.22 -0.02 12.22
CA ILE A 456 -21.63 1.02 13.08
C ILE A 456 -22.75 1.84 13.70
N GLY A 457 -23.01 1.65 14.99
CA GLY A 457 -24.15 2.27 15.66
C GLY A 457 -25.46 1.83 15.02
N ASN A 458 -26.24 2.78 14.50
CA ASN A 458 -27.51 2.52 13.81
C ASN A 458 -27.38 2.36 12.28
N LYS A 459 -26.17 2.42 11.72
CA LYS A 459 -25.94 2.31 10.27
C LYS A 459 -25.38 0.95 9.89
N VAL A 460 -25.87 0.39 8.79
CA VAL A 460 -25.38 -0.85 8.18
C VAL A 460 -24.83 -0.52 6.81
N PHE A 461 -23.52 -0.66 6.63
CA PHE A 461 -22.84 -0.32 5.38
C PHE A 461 -22.68 -1.55 4.50
N GLU A 462 -23.36 -1.57 3.37
CA GLU A 462 -23.32 -2.64 2.37
C GLU A 462 -22.37 -2.29 1.21
N PHE A 463 -21.91 -3.30 0.47
CA PHE A 463 -21.06 -3.12 -0.69
C PHE A 463 -21.74 -2.27 -1.78
N LEU A 464 -21.05 -1.21 -2.22
CA LEU A 464 -21.54 -0.34 -3.30
C LEU A 464 -20.81 -0.62 -4.62
N ALA A 465 -19.51 -0.30 -4.68
CA ALA A 465 -18.69 -0.41 -5.88
C ALA A 465 -17.22 -0.03 -5.61
N PHE A 466 -16.35 -0.17 -6.61
CA PHE A 466 -14.97 0.32 -6.59
C PHE A 466 -14.53 0.82 -7.96
N SER A 467 -13.61 1.78 -8.00
CA SER A 467 -12.87 2.17 -9.21
C SER A 467 -11.63 1.30 -9.41
N SER A 468 -11.01 1.38 -10.59
CA SER A 468 -9.79 0.61 -10.87
C SER A 468 -8.58 1.03 -10.02
N SER A 469 -8.50 2.27 -9.55
CA SER A 469 -7.47 2.67 -8.58
C SER A 469 -7.73 2.04 -7.24
N GLN A 470 -8.97 2.13 -6.77
CA GLN A 470 -9.37 1.56 -5.49
C GLN A 470 -9.15 0.05 -5.44
N LEU A 471 -9.46 -0.67 -6.53
CA LEU A 471 -9.18 -2.10 -6.62
C LEU A 471 -7.68 -2.43 -6.49
N ARG A 472 -6.78 -1.60 -7.03
CA ARG A 472 -5.31 -1.79 -6.86
C ARG A 472 -4.86 -1.49 -5.43
N ASP A 473 -5.57 -0.59 -4.76
CA ASP A 473 -5.33 -0.21 -3.38
C ASP A 473 -6.11 -1.13 -2.40
N ASN A 474 -6.66 -2.25 -2.89
CA ASN A 474 -7.53 -3.17 -2.14
C ASN A 474 -8.66 -2.46 -1.38
N SER A 475 -9.35 -1.52 -2.02
CA SER A 475 -10.38 -0.70 -1.39
C SER A 475 -11.69 -0.65 -2.18
N VAL A 476 -12.78 -0.42 -1.45
CA VAL A 476 -14.15 -0.37 -1.96
C VAL A 476 -14.93 0.76 -1.30
N TRP A 477 -15.97 1.23 -1.98
CA TRP A 477 -17.01 2.04 -1.37
C TRP A 477 -18.08 1.13 -0.78
N MET A 478 -18.51 1.44 0.45
CA MET A 478 -19.72 0.90 1.04
C MET A 478 -20.68 2.04 1.38
N PHE A 479 -21.97 1.73 1.38
CA PHE A 479 -23.03 2.71 1.60
C PHE A 479 -24.05 2.19 2.62
N SER A 480 -24.52 3.04 3.51
CA SER A 480 -25.63 2.74 4.41
C SER A 480 -26.91 3.30 3.83
N ALA A 481 -27.90 2.45 3.58
CA ALA A 481 -29.19 2.86 3.05
C ALA A 481 -29.88 3.90 3.95
N THR A 482 -30.70 4.75 3.32
CA THR A 482 -31.69 5.62 3.94
C THR A 482 -33.08 5.24 3.41
N ASP A 483 -34.13 5.86 3.94
CA ASP A 483 -35.50 5.66 3.43
C ASP A 483 -35.66 6.04 1.95
N THR A 484 -34.75 6.87 1.42
CA THR A 484 -34.82 7.43 0.07
C THR A 484 -33.74 6.94 -0.88
N VAL A 485 -32.60 6.46 -0.37
CA VAL A 485 -31.42 6.10 -1.18
C VAL A 485 -30.84 4.77 -0.70
N THR A 486 -30.64 3.84 -1.63
CA THR A 486 -30.04 2.51 -1.39
C THR A 486 -28.81 2.31 -2.27
N ALA A 487 -27.93 1.35 -1.96
CA ALA A 487 -26.77 1.08 -2.82
C ALA A 487 -27.19 0.64 -4.22
N ASP A 488 -28.26 -0.16 -4.35
CA ASP A 488 -28.86 -0.51 -5.64
C ASP A 488 -29.40 0.71 -6.39
N GLY A 489 -30.09 1.62 -5.69
CA GLY A 489 -30.58 2.87 -6.27
C GLY A 489 -29.44 3.73 -6.83
N ILE A 490 -28.32 3.82 -6.10
CA ILE A 490 -27.11 4.52 -6.58
C ILE A 490 -26.53 3.80 -7.82
N ARG A 491 -26.44 2.46 -7.81
CA ARG A 491 -25.96 1.68 -8.97
C ARG A 491 -26.83 1.89 -10.21
N ASN A 492 -28.15 1.89 -10.06
CA ASN A 492 -29.10 2.18 -11.14
C ASN A 492 -28.97 3.63 -11.65
N TRP A 493 -28.69 4.59 -10.78
CA TRP A 493 -28.44 5.98 -11.15
C TRP A 493 -27.16 6.17 -11.99
N MET A 494 -26.13 5.34 -11.81
CA MET A 494 -24.87 5.46 -12.56
C MET A 494 -25.07 5.21 -14.06
N GLY A 495 -25.95 4.27 -14.43
CA GLY A 495 -26.26 3.91 -15.81
C GLY A 495 -26.84 2.50 -15.93
N ASP A 496 -27.09 2.07 -17.16
CA ASP A 496 -27.58 0.72 -17.45
C ASP A 496 -26.40 -0.24 -17.68
N PHE A 497 -26.28 -1.23 -16.81
CA PHE A 497 -25.26 -2.27 -16.90
C PHE A 497 -25.82 -3.65 -17.27
N LEU A 498 -27.13 -3.79 -17.45
CA LEU A 498 -27.80 -5.08 -17.67
C LEU A 498 -27.31 -5.78 -18.95
N GLY A 499 -26.90 -5.01 -19.96
CA GLY A 499 -26.30 -5.52 -21.19
C GLY A 499 -24.90 -6.12 -21.05
N ILE A 500 -24.24 -6.00 -19.88
CA ILE A 500 -22.84 -6.43 -19.68
C ILE A 500 -22.78 -7.74 -18.89
N ARG A 501 -22.66 -8.87 -19.60
CA ARG A 501 -22.61 -10.21 -18.99
C ARG A 501 -21.30 -10.54 -18.26
N ASN A 502 -20.18 -9.95 -18.68
CA ASN A 502 -18.89 -10.21 -18.03
C ASN A 502 -18.78 -9.40 -16.74
N VAL A 503 -18.69 -10.07 -15.59
CA VAL A 503 -18.68 -9.45 -14.26
C VAL A 503 -17.52 -8.46 -14.09
N ALA A 504 -16.30 -8.83 -14.50
CA ALA A 504 -15.14 -7.95 -14.40
C ALA A 504 -15.31 -6.68 -15.25
N LYS A 505 -15.87 -6.82 -16.44
CA LYS A 505 -16.22 -5.69 -17.31
C LYS A 505 -17.33 -4.84 -16.67
N CYS A 506 -18.38 -5.45 -16.12
CA CYS A 506 -19.47 -4.74 -15.44
C CYS A 506 -18.94 -3.90 -14.27
N ALA A 507 -18.18 -4.51 -13.35
CA ALA A 507 -17.56 -3.83 -12.22
C ALA A 507 -16.63 -2.68 -12.67
N ALA A 508 -15.80 -2.91 -13.69
CA ALA A 508 -14.94 -1.87 -14.25
C ALA A 508 -15.73 -0.72 -14.87
N ARG A 509 -16.96 -0.95 -15.35
CA ARG A 509 -17.82 0.05 -15.98
C ARG A 509 -18.55 0.89 -14.95
N MET A 510 -19.09 0.26 -13.92
CA MET A 510 -19.68 0.89 -12.73
C MET A 510 -18.64 1.73 -11.98
N GLY A 511 -17.43 1.21 -11.80
CA GLY A 511 -16.31 1.91 -11.16
C GLY A 511 -15.85 3.20 -11.83
N GLN A 512 -16.29 3.49 -13.06
CA GLN A 512 -15.96 4.74 -13.74
C GLN A 512 -16.55 5.96 -13.03
N SER A 513 -17.71 5.81 -12.39
CA SER A 513 -18.38 6.88 -11.64
C SER A 513 -17.66 7.24 -10.33
N PHE A 514 -16.78 6.37 -9.84
CA PHE A 514 -15.96 6.58 -8.64
C PHE A 514 -14.54 7.05 -8.94
N SER A 515 -14.21 7.33 -10.20
CA SER A 515 -12.92 7.95 -10.54
C SER A 515 -12.88 9.36 -9.94
N SER A 516 -11.80 9.70 -9.23
CA SER A 516 -11.52 11.07 -8.79
C SER A 516 -11.54 11.99 -10.00
N SER A 517 -12.35 13.04 -9.93
CA SER A 517 -12.61 13.92 -11.06
C SER A 517 -13.15 15.27 -10.61
N THR A 518 -13.01 16.28 -11.45
CA THR A 518 -13.59 17.61 -11.24
C THR A 518 -14.83 17.75 -12.13
N LYS A 519 -16.00 18.03 -11.53
CA LYS A 519 -17.19 18.36 -12.32
C LYS A 519 -16.94 19.68 -13.05
N SER A 520 -17.11 19.67 -14.36
CA SER A 520 -17.05 20.88 -15.18
C SER A 520 -18.47 21.42 -15.41
N LEU A 521 -19.04 21.20 -16.58
CA LEU A 521 -20.33 21.74 -17.00
C LEU A 521 -21.27 20.61 -17.43
N ASP A 522 -22.56 20.85 -17.32
CA ASP A 522 -23.57 19.94 -17.84
C ASP A 522 -23.78 20.22 -19.35
N VAL A 523 -23.84 19.17 -20.16
CA VAL A 523 -23.92 19.24 -21.63
C VAL A 523 -25.14 18.43 -22.09
N PRO A 524 -26.28 19.07 -22.41
CA PRO A 524 -27.43 18.40 -22.99
C PRO A 524 -27.11 17.65 -24.28
N LEU A 525 -27.87 16.60 -24.57
CA LEU A 525 -27.70 15.78 -25.79
C LEU A 525 -27.82 16.60 -27.09
N SER A 526 -28.60 17.69 -27.10
CA SER A 526 -28.75 18.59 -28.25
C SER A 526 -27.46 19.35 -28.61
N GLU A 527 -26.50 19.44 -27.70
CA GLU A 527 -25.21 20.10 -27.91
C GLU A 527 -24.07 19.11 -28.19
N ILE A 528 -24.41 17.83 -28.39
CA ILE A 528 -23.49 16.74 -28.69
C ILE A 528 -23.70 16.27 -30.12
N GLU A 529 -22.59 16.05 -30.80
CA GLU A 529 -22.54 15.40 -32.11
C GLU A 529 -22.04 13.96 -31.93
N GLU A 530 -22.73 12.98 -32.52
CA GLU A 530 -22.18 11.64 -32.64
C GLU A 530 -21.48 11.51 -33.99
N ILE A 531 -20.18 11.23 -33.98
CA ILE A 531 -19.34 11.09 -35.18
C ILE A 531 -18.87 9.62 -35.31
N PRO A 532 -18.74 9.08 -36.54
CA PRO A 532 -18.37 7.67 -36.73
C PRO A 532 -16.93 7.41 -36.30
N ASP A 533 -16.58 6.20 -35.87
CA ASP A 533 -15.16 5.84 -35.66
C ASP A 533 -14.36 5.82 -36.97
N ILE A 534 -13.13 6.32 -36.93
CA ILE A 534 -12.17 6.25 -38.04
C ILE A 534 -11.48 4.89 -37.98
N SER A 535 -11.71 4.07 -39.00
CA SER A 535 -11.11 2.73 -39.10
C SER A 535 -10.52 2.50 -40.49
N THR A 536 -9.46 1.70 -40.55
CA THR A 536 -8.90 1.22 -41.83
C THR A 536 -9.04 -0.30 -41.88
N GLU A 537 -9.35 -0.83 -43.07
CA GLU A 537 -9.30 -2.25 -43.33
C GLU A 537 -7.88 -2.64 -43.78
N SER A 538 -7.33 -3.67 -43.15
CA SER A 538 -6.03 -4.23 -43.48
C SER A 538 -6.17 -5.73 -43.71
N LEU A 539 -5.12 -6.35 -44.27
CA LEU A 539 -5.03 -7.81 -44.44
C LEU A 539 -5.22 -8.59 -43.14
N THR A 540 -4.93 -7.96 -41.98
CA THR A 540 -5.03 -8.59 -40.65
C THR A 540 -6.27 -8.20 -39.86
N GLY A 541 -7.18 -7.41 -40.46
CA GLY A 541 -8.45 -7.03 -39.88
C GLY A 541 -8.74 -5.52 -39.94
N ARG A 542 -9.90 -5.13 -39.40
CA ARG A 542 -10.32 -3.74 -39.25
C ARG A 542 -9.76 -3.15 -37.96
N TYR A 543 -9.00 -2.05 -38.06
CA TYR A 543 -8.44 -1.35 -36.90
C TYR A 543 -9.06 0.03 -36.74
N CYS A 544 -9.51 0.35 -35.52
CA CYS A 544 -10.04 1.66 -35.16
C CYS A 544 -8.90 2.57 -34.68
N PHE A 545 -8.63 3.63 -35.44
CA PHE A 545 -7.62 4.64 -35.14
C PHE A 545 -8.13 5.68 -34.15
N SER A 546 -9.45 5.83 -34.04
CA SER A 546 -10.10 6.79 -33.15
C SER A 546 -10.62 6.18 -31.84
N ASP A 547 -10.12 5.02 -31.40
CA ASP A 547 -10.61 4.37 -30.18
C ASP A 547 -10.42 5.27 -28.96
N GLY A 548 -11.53 5.77 -28.43
CA GLY A 548 -11.53 6.56 -27.20
C GLY A 548 -11.14 8.03 -27.37
N ILE A 549 -11.11 8.58 -28.59
CA ILE A 549 -10.84 10.01 -28.84
C ILE A 549 -12.03 10.71 -29.52
N GLY A 550 -12.44 11.85 -28.98
CA GLY A 550 -13.46 12.73 -29.54
C GLY A 550 -12.97 14.18 -29.67
N LYS A 551 -13.89 15.09 -29.94
CA LYS A 551 -13.61 16.53 -30.09
C LYS A 551 -14.34 17.36 -29.04
N ILE A 552 -13.74 18.48 -28.66
CA ILE A 552 -14.37 19.55 -27.87
C ILE A 552 -14.19 20.86 -28.62
N SER A 553 -15.24 21.69 -28.71
CA SER A 553 -15.10 22.99 -29.38
C SER A 553 -14.20 23.94 -28.58
N ALA A 554 -13.45 24.80 -29.27
CA ALA A 554 -12.56 25.77 -28.63
C ALA A 554 -13.30 26.72 -27.66
N SER A 555 -14.52 27.14 -28.03
CA SER A 555 -15.36 27.99 -27.19
C SER A 555 -15.81 27.27 -25.92
N PHE A 556 -16.14 25.97 -26.00
CA PHE A 556 -16.53 25.18 -24.84
C PHE A 556 -15.35 24.79 -23.96
N ALA A 557 -14.20 24.44 -24.55
CA ALA A 557 -12.95 24.16 -23.84
C ALA A 557 -12.54 25.35 -22.94
N THR A 558 -12.69 26.58 -23.44
CA THR A 558 -12.44 27.79 -22.64
C THR A 558 -13.34 27.87 -21.40
N LYS A 559 -14.64 27.54 -21.54
CA LYS A 559 -15.58 27.49 -20.42
C LYS A 559 -15.24 26.38 -19.42
N VAL A 560 -14.87 25.20 -19.92
CA VAL A 560 -14.43 24.06 -19.08
C VAL A 560 -13.16 24.42 -18.31
N ALA A 561 -12.16 25.02 -18.96
CA ALA A 561 -10.91 25.43 -18.30
C ALA A 561 -11.17 26.44 -17.17
N LYS A 562 -12.05 27.43 -17.41
CA LYS A 562 -12.46 28.40 -16.38
C LYS A 562 -13.16 27.72 -15.20
N GLN A 563 -14.10 26.81 -15.47
CA GLN A 563 -14.82 26.07 -14.44
C GLN A 563 -13.89 25.18 -13.60
N CYS A 564 -12.90 24.56 -14.24
CA CYS A 564 -11.86 23.77 -13.56
C CYS A 564 -10.74 24.61 -12.94
N LYS A 565 -10.87 25.95 -12.90
CA LYS A 565 -9.88 26.89 -12.36
C LYS A 565 -8.47 26.72 -12.97
N LEU A 566 -8.40 26.33 -14.24
CA LEU A 566 -7.14 26.16 -14.95
C LEU A 566 -6.62 27.52 -15.43
N LYS A 567 -5.31 27.75 -15.29
CA LYS A 567 -4.66 29.01 -15.72
C LYS A 567 -4.67 29.19 -17.24
N VAL A 568 -4.74 28.09 -17.97
CA VAL A 568 -4.59 28.00 -19.43
C VAL A 568 -5.63 27.02 -19.94
N VAL A 569 -6.14 27.22 -21.15
CA VAL A 569 -7.00 26.26 -21.84
C VAL A 569 -6.14 25.09 -22.38
N PRO A 570 -6.29 23.86 -21.86
CA PRO A 570 -5.57 22.69 -22.36
C PRO A 570 -6.06 22.26 -23.74
N SER A 571 -5.18 21.65 -24.54
CA SER A 571 -5.53 21.07 -25.84
C SER A 571 -6.27 19.74 -25.74
N LEU A 572 -6.09 18.99 -24.64
CA LEU A 572 -6.76 17.71 -24.40
C LEU A 572 -7.36 17.62 -23.01
N TYR A 573 -8.50 16.93 -22.93
CA TYR A 573 -9.14 16.57 -21.66
C TYR A 573 -9.43 15.07 -21.63
N GLN A 574 -9.02 14.39 -20.57
CA GLN A 574 -9.49 13.05 -20.27
C GLN A 574 -10.83 13.16 -19.53
N ILE A 575 -11.89 12.58 -20.11
CA ILE A 575 -13.26 12.84 -19.67
C ILE A 575 -14.00 11.59 -19.19
N ARG A 576 -15.03 11.85 -18.39
CA ARG A 576 -16.20 10.97 -18.20
C ARG A 576 -17.45 11.79 -18.47
N TYR A 577 -18.35 11.27 -19.29
CA TYR A 577 -19.61 11.92 -19.64
C TYR A 577 -20.67 10.85 -19.85
N GLY A 578 -21.68 10.75 -18.97
CA GLY A 578 -22.56 9.58 -18.96
C GLY A 578 -21.77 8.27 -18.94
N GLY A 579 -22.09 7.36 -19.87
CA GLY A 579 -21.32 6.13 -20.10
C GLY A 579 -20.16 6.27 -21.09
N PHE A 580 -19.84 7.48 -21.55
CA PHE A 580 -18.68 7.76 -22.41
C PHE A 580 -17.39 7.92 -21.58
N LYS A 581 -16.32 7.28 -22.05
CA LYS A 581 -14.96 7.39 -21.51
C LYS A 581 -13.97 7.54 -22.65
N GLY A 582 -13.10 8.53 -22.52
CA GLY A 582 -12.03 8.76 -23.49
C GLY A 582 -11.28 10.06 -23.23
N VAL A 583 -10.66 10.56 -24.28
CA VAL A 583 -10.03 11.88 -24.36
C VAL A 583 -10.83 12.70 -25.38
N VAL A 584 -10.90 14.02 -25.20
CA VAL A 584 -11.41 14.95 -26.22
C VAL A 584 -10.35 16.00 -26.53
N ALA A 585 -10.16 16.25 -27.83
CA ALA A 585 -9.21 17.23 -28.36
C ALA A 585 -9.91 18.52 -28.76
N VAL A 586 -9.30 19.66 -28.42
CA VAL A 586 -9.79 20.97 -28.86
C VAL A 586 -9.74 21.02 -30.38
N HIS A 587 -10.91 21.20 -31.00
CA HIS A 587 -11.04 21.32 -32.45
C HIS A 587 -11.51 22.74 -32.80
N PRO A 588 -10.68 23.54 -33.52
CA PRO A 588 -10.95 24.97 -33.74
C PRO A 588 -12.28 25.27 -34.44
N THR A 589 -12.72 24.39 -35.34
CA THR A 589 -13.93 24.60 -36.16
C THR A 589 -15.15 23.80 -35.69
N SER A 590 -15.07 23.09 -34.56
CA SER A 590 -16.22 22.32 -34.06
C SER A 590 -17.31 23.24 -33.52
N ILE A 591 -18.54 23.08 -33.99
CA ILE A 591 -19.71 23.86 -33.55
C ILE A 591 -20.39 23.25 -32.32
N TYR A 592 -20.40 21.92 -32.22
CA TYR A 592 -20.95 21.20 -31.07
C TYR A 592 -19.99 21.28 -29.88
N LYS A 593 -20.53 21.28 -28.67
CA LYS A 593 -19.70 21.33 -27.44
C LYS A 593 -18.82 20.10 -27.36
N LEU A 594 -19.38 18.92 -27.64
CA LEU A 594 -18.66 17.65 -27.71
C LEU A 594 -19.04 16.92 -28.99
N SER A 595 -18.05 16.34 -29.68
CA SER A 595 -18.29 15.33 -30.72
C SER A 595 -17.72 13.99 -30.25
N LEU A 596 -18.59 13.01 -30.02
CA LEU A 596 -18.25 11.73 -29.38
C LEU A 596 -18.40 10.57 -30.37
N ARG A 597 -17.61 9.51 -30.18
CA ARG A 597 -17.58 8.33 -31.04
C ARG A 597 -18.20 7.09 -30.39
N PRO A 598 -18.73 6.11 -31.16
CA PRO A 598 -19.23 4.86 -30.63
C PRO A 598 -18.22 4.10 -29.75
N SER A 599 -16.94 4.07 -30.14
CA SER A 599 -15.86 3.47 -29.35
C SER A 599 -15.76 4.04 -27.95
N MET A 600 -16.13 5.31 -27.72
CA MET A 600 -16.10 5.95 -26.41
C MET A 600 -17.27 5.51 -25.52
N LYS A 601 -18.42 5.09 -26.08
CA LYS A 601 -19.63 4.71 -25.33
C LYS A 601 -19.46 3.32 -24.73
N LYS A 602 -19.34 3.25 -23.40
CA LYS A 602 -19.05 2.00 -22.69
C LYS A 602 -20.29 1.34 -22.08
N PHE A 603 -21.34 2.12 -21.80
CA PHE A 603 -22.67 1.68 -21.35
C PHE A 603 -23.69 2.82 -21.58
N PRO A 604 -25.00 2.55 -21.65
CA PRO A 604 -26.03 3.59 -21.71
C PRO A 604 -26.18 4.35 -20.39
N SER A 605 -26.37 5.67 -20.44
CA SER A 605 -26.58 6.50 -19.24
C SER A 605 -27.30 7.80 -19.63
N GLN A 606 -28.13 8.32 -18.73
CA GLN A 606 -28.86 9.59 -18.90
C GLN A 606 -28.11 10.79 -18.29
N GLN A 607 -26.93 10.57 -17.73
CA GLN A 607 -26.18 11.63 -17.07
C GLN A 607 -25.55 12.59 -18.09
N ILE A 608 -25.82 13.88 -17.92
CA ILE A 608 -25.33 14.96 -18.79
C ILE A 608 -24.12 15.71 -18.23
N SER A 609 -23.56 15.26 -17.11
CA SER A 609 -22.45 15.96 -16.47
C SER A 609 -21.10 15.58 -17.07
N LEU A 610 -20.33 16.58 -17.49
CA LEU A 610 -18.95 16.40 -17.96
C LEU A 610 -17.97 16.49 -16.78
N ASP A 611 -17.31 15.38 -16.49
CA ASP A 611 -16.23 15.32 -15.50
C ASP A 611 -14.87 15.25 -16.17
N ILE A 612 -13.95 16.10 -15.71
CA ILE A 612 -12.55 16.13 -16.15
C ILE A 612 -11.70 15.36 -15.16
N LEU A 613 -10.97 14.36 -15.63
CA LEU A 613 -10.07 13.53 -14.81
C LEU A 613 -8.64 14.06 -14.87
N LYS A 614 -8.20 14.40 -16.07
CA LYS A 614 -6.87 14.95 -16.38
C LYS A 614 -6.97 15.84 -17.61
N HIS A 615 -5.94 16.64 -17.84
CA HIS A 615 -5.81 17.47 -19.03
C HIS A 615 -4.35 17.47 -19.53
N SER A 616 -4.12 17.87 -20.77
CA SER A 616 -2.77 18.07 -21.30
C SER A 616 -2.05 19.14 -20.49
N GLN A 617 -0.87 18.81 -19.98
CA GLN A 617 -0.03 19.68 -19.16
C GLN A 617 1.42 19.23 -19.27
N ILE A 618 2.35 20.09 -18.83
CA ILE A 618 3.77 19.76 -18.75
C ILE A 618 3.98 18.70 -17.67
N VAL A 619 4.34 17.48 -18.07
CA VAL A 619 4.70 16.39 -17.15
C VAL A 619 6.09 15.83 -17.49
N PRO A 620 7.04 15.83 -16.53
CA PRO A 620 8.36 15.24 -16.73
C PRO A 620 8.27 13.73 -16.99
N SER A 621 9.19 13.21 -17.80
CA SER A 621 9.29 11.78 -18.09
C SER A 621 10.42 11.12 -17.31
N TYR A 622 10.23 9.85 -17.01
CA TYR A 622 11.18 9.01 -16.31
C TYR A 622 11.26 7.65 -17.02
N LEU A 623 12.45 7.09 -17.09
CA LEU A 623 12.61 5.66 -17.31
C LEU A 623 12.10 4.92 -16.06
N ASN A 624 11.64 3.70 -16.28
CA ASN A 624 11.28 2.75 -15.23
C ASN A 624 11.86 1.38 -15.59
N ARG A 625 11.73 0.42 -14.68
CA ARG A 625 12.23 -0.96 -14.88
C ARG A 625 11.76 -1.59 -16.19
N GLU A 626 10.50 -1.39 -16.57
CA GLU A 626 9.91 -1.97 -17.79
C GLU A 626 10.57 -1.40 -19.06
N ILE A 627 10.63 -0.07 -19.16
CA ILE A 627 11.23 0.63 -20.30
C ILE A 627 12.72 0.29 -20.40
N ILE A 628 13.44 0.30 -19.27
CA ILE A 628 14.88 -0.04 -19.23
C ILE A 628 15.11 -1.46 -19.74
N THR A 629 14.30 -2.42 -19.26
CA THR A 629 14.40 -3.83 -19.68
C THR A 629 14.20 -3.99 -21.18
N LEU A 630 13.19 -3.32 -21.75
CA LEU A 630 12.93 -3.39 -23.19
C LEU A 630 14.02 -2.70 -24.01
N LEU A 631 14.49 -1.53 -23.59
CA LEU A 631 15.58 -0.84 -24.30
C LEU A 631 16.88 -1.66 -24.26
N SER A 632 17.20 -2.27 -23.12
CA SER A 632 18.35 -3.17 -22.99
C SER A 632 18.22 -4.38 -23.93
N THR A 633 17.04 -5.01 -23.96
CA THR A 633 16.74 -6.12 -24.89
C THR A 633 16.85 -5.71 -26.36
N LEU A 634 16.52 -4.45 -26.69
CA LEU A 634 16.64 -3.88 -28.03
C LEU A 634 18.07 -3.43 -28.36
N GLY A 635 19.05 -3.64 -27.47
CA GLY A 635 20.48 -3.41 -27.71
C GLY A 635 21.05 -2.11 -27.13
N VAL A 636 20.30 -1.37 -26.31
CA VAL A 636 20.85 -0.22 -25.57
C VAL A 636 21.74 -0.75 -24.44
N LYS A 637 23.02 -0.36 -24.43
CA LYS A 637 23.98 -0.84 -23.42
C LYS A 637 23.59 -0.39 -22.00
N ASP A 638 23.65 -1.31 -21.05
CA ASP A 638 23.26 -1.05 -19.65
C ASP A 638 24.07 0.08 -18.99
N THR A 639 25.34 0.24 -19.38
CA THR A 639 26.22 1.31 -18.93
C THR A 639 25.68 2.72 -19.20
N ILE A 640 24.77 2.87 -20.17
CA ILE A 640 24.08 4.14 -20.42
C ILE A 640 23.10 4.45 -19.28
N PHE A 641 22.33 3.45 -18.83
CA PHE A 641 21.37 3.63 -17.73
C PHE A 641 22.09 3.85 -16.40
N GLU A 642 23.17 3.12 -16.16
CA GLU A 642 24.03 3.31 -14.97
C GLU A 642 24.56 4.75 -14.89
N ARG A 643 25.13 5.26 -15.99
CA ARG A 643 25.60 6.64 -16.06
C ARG A 643 24.49 7.67 -15.92
N MET A 644 23.28 7.38 -16.43
CA MET A 644 22.13 8.27 -16.20
C MET A 644 21.71 8.27 -14.72
N GLN A 645 21.74 7.12 -14.06
CA GLN A 645 21.44 7.01 -12.63
C GLN A 645 22.48 7.74 -11.77
N GLU A 646 23.78 7.58 -12.07
CA GLU A 646 24.87 8.28 -11.38
C GLU A 646 24.69 9.80 -11.42
N LYS A 647 24.36 10.35 -12.60
CA LYS A 647 24.08 11.78 -12.75
C LYS A 647 22.91 12.26 -11.89
N VAL A 648 21.84 11.47 -11.79
CA VAL A 648 20.71 11.83 -10.92
C VAL A 648 21.14 11.82 -9.46
N VAL A 649 21.95 10.85 -9.02
CA VAL A 649 22.46 10.80 -7.65
C VAL A 649 23.35 12.02 -7.36
N GLU A 650 24.26 12.36 -8.27
CA GLU A 650 25.12 13.54 -8.16
C GLU A 650 24.32 14.85 -8.04
N GLN A 651 23.28 15.02 -8.86
CA GLN A 651 22.37 16.19 -8.77
C GLN A 651 21.62 16.24 -7.44
N LEU A 652 21.14 15.08 -6.95
CA LEU A 652 20.45 14.96 -5.68
C LEU A 652 21.37 15.19 -4.47
N ASP A 653 22.67 14.96 -4.60
CA ASP A 653 23.66 15.28 -3.57
C ASP A 653 23.98 16.78 -3.59
N THR A 654 24.18 17.33 -4.78
CA THR A 654 24.56 18.74 -5.00
C THR A 654 23.46 19.71 -4.57
N MET A 655 22.17 19.36 -4.72
CA MET A 655 21.05 20.20 -4.25
C MET A 655 21.08 20.51 -2.74
N LEU A 656 21.83 19.74 -1.93
CA LEU A 656 21.94 20.01 -0.49
C LEU A 656 22.92 21.15 -0.16
N THR A 657 23.71 21.58 -1.14
CA THR A 657 24.75 22.60 -0.99
C THR A 657 24.62 23.74 -1.98
N ASP A 658 24.03 23.52 -3.15
CA ASP A 658 23.89 24.50 -4.23
C ASP A 658 22.41 24.86 -4.44
N ALA A 659 22.07 26.14 -4.26
CA ALA A 659 20.70 26.64 -4.39
C ALA A 659 20.17 26.60 -5.84
N VAL A 660 21.03 26.79 -6.84
CA VAL A 660 20.65 26.76 -8.25
C VAL A 660 20.32 25.34 -8.67
N VAL A 661 21.19 24.39 -8.33
CA VAL A 661 20.93 22.96 -8.58
C VAL A 661 19.69 22.50 -7.80
N ALA A 662 19.51 22.94 -6.56
CA ALA A 662 18.30 22.65 -5.80
C ALA A 662 17.04 23.14 -6.51
N LEU A 663 17.06 24.35 -7.06
CA LEU A 663 15.93 24.92 -7.78
C LEU A 663 15.62 24.12 -9.04
N GLU A 664 16.64 23.83 -9.86
CA GLU A 664 16.49 23.03 -11.09
C GLU A 664 15.94 21.63 -10.80
N VAL A 665 16.47 20.97 -9.78
CA VAL A 665 15.99 19.66 -9.34
C VAL A 665 14.53 19.80 -8.91
N VAL A 666 14.20 20.65 -7.95
CA VAL A 666 12.82 20.80 -7.44
C VAL A 666 11.82 21.12 -8.56
N GLN A 667 12.18 21.97 -9.52
CA GLN A 667 11.35 22.32 -10.68
C GLN A 667 11.20 21.20 -11.70
N SER A 668 12.16 20.28 -11.79
CA SER A 668 12.12 19.13 -12.70
C SER A 668 11.15 18.03 -12.26
N PHE A 669 10.71 18.04 -11.00
CA PHE A 669 9.73 17.08 -10.48
C PHE A 669 8.31 17.66 -10.45
N ASN A 670 7.31 16.77 -10.37
CA ASN A 670 5.90 17.18 -10.32
C ASN A 670 5.66 18.19 -9.18
N ARG A 671 4.89 19.25 -9.45
CA ARG A 671 4.52 20.27 -8.46
C ARG A 671 3.65 19.65 -7.37
N SER A 672 4.23 19.36 -6.22
CA SER A 672 3.52 19.14 -4.96
C SER A 672 3.50 20.44 -4.15
N VAL A 673 2.61 20.56 -3.17
CA VAL A 673 2.60 21.71 -2.25
C VAL A 673 3.97 21.87 -1.57
N THR A 674 4.58 20.75 -1.15
CA THR A 674 5.91 20.73 -0.55
C THR A 674 6.99 21.22 -1.52
N ASN A 675 6.92 20.84 -2.80
CA ASN A 675 7.87 21.29 -3.82
C ASN A 675 7.71 22.79 -4.10
N GLN A 676 6.48 23.29 -4.09
CA GLN A 676 6.20 24.72 -4.28
C GLN A 676 6.80 25.55 -3.14
N ILE A 677 6.70 25.10 -1.88
CA ILE A 677 7.33 25.78 -0.74
C ILE A 677 8.85 25.84 -0.92
N MET A 678 9.51 24.73 -1.29
CA MET A 678 10.95 24.74 -1.56
C MET A 678 11.31 25.66 -2.73
N GLU A 679 10.54 25.62 -3.82
CA GLU A 679 10.72 26.49 -4.99
C GLU A 679 10.62 27.97 -4.60
N GLU A 680 9.59 28.36 -3.83
CA GLU A 680 9.39 29.73 -3.37
C GLU A 680 10.49 30.19 -2.41
N MET A 681 10.98 29.33 -1.52
CA MET A 681 12.11 29.63 -0.65
C MET A 681 13.40 29.85 -1.45
N LEU A 682 13.72 28.95 -2.39
CA LEU A 682 14.90 29.07 -3.23
C LEU A 682 14.86 30.34 -4.09
N LEU A 683 13.71 30.63 -4.72
CA LEU A 683 13.49 31.88 -5.46
C LEU A 683 13.50 33.13 -4.56
N GLY A 684 13.15 32.96 -3.29
CA GLY A 684 13.24 34.00 -2.26
C GLY A 684 14.66 34.27 -1.76
N GLY A 685 15.66 33.52 -2.25
CA GLY A 685 17.08 33.68 -1.88
C GLY A 685 17.52 32.87 -0.67
N PHE A 686 16.67 31.98 -0.13
CA PHE A 686 17.08 31.07 0.94
C PHE A 686 18.05 30.02 0.41
N HIS A 687 19.12 29.75 1.16
CA HIS A 687 20.19 28.84 0.74
C HIS A 687 20.13 27.50 1.49
N PRO A 688 20.35 26.34 0.82
CA PRO A 688 20.29 25.00 1.44
C PRO A 688 21.22 24.76 2.64
N ILE A 689 22.30 25.55 2.74
CA ILE A 689 23.26 25.45 3.86
C ILE A 689 22.83 26.31 5.05
N SER A 690 22.32 27.52 4.80
CA SER A 690 22.07 28.50 5.85
C SER A 690 20.67 28.42 6.44
N GLU A 691 19.69 27.90 5.70
CA GLU A 691 18.29 27.81 6.16
C GLU A 691 17.93 26.37 6.61
N PRO A 692 17.82 26.11 7.93
CA PRO A 692 17.61 24.75 8.45
C PRO A 692 16.32 24.09 7.99
N PHE A 693 15.24 24.86 7.81
CA PHE A 693 13.95 24.32 7.37
C PHE A 693 14.05 23.83 5.93
N LEU A 694 14.55 24.67 5.02
CA LEU A 694 14.79 24.32 3.62
C LEU A 694 15.73 23.11 3.51
N ARG A 695 16.83 23.12 4.27
CA ARG A 695 17.79 22.01 4.32
C ARG A 695 17.10 20.69 4.65
N ARG A 696 16.26 20.67 5.69
CA ARG A 696 15.57 19.44 6.12
C ARG A 696 14.55 18.96 5.08
N MET A 697 13.85 19.88 4.43
CA MET A 697 12.95 19.56 3.32
C MET A 697 13.71 18.92 2.15
N LEU A 698 14.85 19.51 1.74
CA LEU A 698 15.71 18.99 0.67
C LEU A 698 16.28 17.61 1.03
N TYR A 699 16.72 17.37 2.27
CA TYR A 699 17.14 16.03 2.70
C TYR A 699 16.04 14.99 2.57
N THR A 700 14.82 15.34 2.98
CA THR A 700 13.65 14.46 2.90
C THR A 700 13.29 14.17 1.45
N PHE A 701 13.33 15.21 0.60
CA PHE A 701 13.11 15.10 -0.84
C PHE A 701 14.15 14.18 -1.48
N ARG A 702 15.43 14.39 -1.21
CA ARG A 702 16.54 13.53 -1.66
C ARG A 702 16.32 12.08 -1.26
N ALA A 703 16.03 11.83 0.02
CA ALA A 703 15.79 10.47 0.52
C ALA A 703 14.63 9.78 -0.21
N SER A 704 13.55 10.52 -0.50
CA SER A 704 12.41 10.04 -1.28
C SER A 704 12.82 9.69 -2.73
N GLN A 705 13.56 10.57 -3.42
CA GLN A 705 14.00 10.33 -4.79
C GLN A 705 14.99 9.15 -4.89
N LEU A 706 15.94 9.04 -3.96
CA LEU A 706 16.85 7.89 -3.89
C LEU A 706 16.10 6.59 -3.63
N MET A 707 15.04 6.63 -2.81
CA MET A 707 14.19 5.46 -2.60
C MET A 707 13.44 5.06 -3.86
N ASP A 708 12.92 6.02 -4.64
CA ASP A 708 12.26 5.78 -5.93
C ASP A 708 13.26 5.24 -6.97
N LEU A 709 14.49 5.75 -7.03
CA LEU A 709 15.57 5.18 -7.86
C LEU A 709 15.85 3.72 -7.47
N ARG A 710 16.09 3.44 -6.19
CA ARG A 710 16.38 2.08 -5.69
C ARG A 710 15.22 1.12 -5.92
N LYS A 711 13.99 1.52 -5.59
CA LYS A 711 12.81 0.64 -5.62
C LYS A 711 12.16 0.54 -6.99
N LYS A 712 12.33 1.51 -7.90
CA LYS A 712 11.59 1.58 -9.17
C LYS A 712 12.45 1.87 -10.39
N ALA A 713 13.75 2.08 -10.24
CA ALA A 713 14.66 2.54 -11.30
C ALA A 713 14.10 3.78 -12.01
N ARG A 714 13.54 4.73 -11.24
CA ARG A 714 12.87 5.93 -11.73
C ARG A 714 13.89 6.99 -12.15
N ILE A 715 14.50 6.82 -13.32
CA ILE A 715 15.58 7.69 -13.81
C ILE A 715 14.98 8.84 -14.64
N PHE A 716 15.26 10.09 -14.27
CA PHE A 716 14.75 11.27 -14.98
C PHE A 716 15.30 11.38 -16.41
N VAL A 717 14.46 11.81 -17.36
CA VAL A 717 14.83 12.03 -18.77
C VAL A 717 14.63 13.51 -19.11
N PRO A 718 15.69 14.34 -19.18
CA PRO A 718 15.56 15.79 -19.35
C PRO A 718 14.77 16.24 -20.58
N LYS A 719 15.00 15.57 -21.72
CA LYS A 719 14.29 15.83 -22.99
C LYS A 719 12.98 15.05 -23.12
N GLY A 720 12.63 14.22 -22.14
CA GLY A 720 11.45 13.39 -22.15
C GLY A 720 10.24 14.10 -21.56
N ARG A 721 9.05 13.80 -22.10
CA ARG A 721 7.76 14.29 -21.58
C ARG A 721 6.77 13.14 -21.51
N LEU A 722 5.91 13.15 -20.50
CA LEU A 722 4.73 12.28 -20.46
C LEU A 722 3.55 13.03 -21.08
N LEU A 723 3.21 12.69 -22.32
CA LEU A 723 2.20 13.40 -23.11
C LEU A 723 0.93 12.55 -23.25
N MET A 724 -0.23 13.22 -23.32
CA MET A 724 -1.46 12.57 -23.75
C MET A 724 -1.46 12.37 -25.27
N GLY A 725 -1.92 11.20 -25.71
CA GLY A 725 -2.09 10.90 -27.12
C GLY A 725 -3.42 11.43 -27.68
N CYS A 726 -3.40 11.96 -28.89
CA CYS A 726 -4.58 12.30 -29.66
C CYS A 726 -4.45 11.91 -31.13
N LEU A 727 -5.54 12.04 -31.87
CA LEU A 727 -5.63 11.67 -33.27
C LEU A 727 -5.49 12.89 -34.17
N ASP A 728 -4.80 12.72 -35.30
CA ASP A 728 -4.80 13.69 -36.38
C ASP A 728 -6.11 13.65 -37.17
N GLU A 729 -7.07 14.51 -36.80
CA GLU A 729 -8.34 14.69 -37.51
C GLU A 729 -8.16 15.27 -38.93
N THR A 730 -7.00 15.88 -39.24
CA THR A 730 -6.74 16.52 -40.54
C THR A 730 -6.27 15.52 -41.61
N ARG A 731 -5.90 14.30 -41.22
CA ARG A 731 -5.35 13.25 -42.09
C ARG A 731 -4.09 13.72 -42.83
N THR A 732 -3.28 14.57 -42.20
CA THR A 732 -2.03 15.08 -42.78
C THR A 732 -0.87 14.15 -42.51
N LEU A 733 -0.73 13.65 -41.28
CA LEU A 733 0.38 12.78 -40.86
C LEU A 733 0.36 11.43 -41.59
N ASP A 734 1.53 10.98 -42.05
CA ASP A 734 1.74 9.66 -42.64
C ASP A 734 2.08 8.59 -41.59
N TYR A 735 2.03 7.33 -42.01
CA TYR A 735 2.38 6.22 -41.13
C TYR A 735 3.85 6.33 -40.68
N GLY A 736 4.07 6.26 -39.36
CA GLY A 736 5.39 6.44 -38.75
C GLY A 736 5.73 7.89 -38.37
N GLU A 737 4.88 8.85 -38.72
CA GLU A 737 5.01 10.25 -38.32
C GLU A 737 4.19 10.57 -37.08
N VAL A 738 4.60 11.60 -36.33
CA VAL A 738 3.84 12.20 -35.24
C VAL A 738 3.98 13.72 -35.25
N PHE A 739 3.02 14.44 -34.68
CA PHE A 739 3.19 15.85 -34.35
C PHE A 739 3.31 16.02 -32.83
N VAL A 740 4.31 16.80 -32.40
CA VAL A 740 4.55 17.11 -30.99
C VAL A 740 4.91 18.57 -30.86
N CYS A 741 4.09 19.32 -30.12
CA CYS A 741 4.36 20.69 -29.71
C CYS A 741 4.35 20.74 -28.19
N VAL A 742 5.42 21.27 -27.60
CA VAL A 742 5.58 21.29 -26.14
C VAL A 742 5.77 22.72 -25.65
N SER A 743 5.12 23.04 -24.54
CA SER A 743 5.38 24.25 -23.79
C SER A 743 6.82 24.20 -23.26
N PRO A 744 7.52 25.35 -23.18
CA PRO A 744 8.84 25.40 -22.58
C PRO A 744 8.72 25.05 -21.08
N ILE A 745 9.65 24.23 -20.60
CA ILE A 745 9.92 24.21 -19.16
C ILE A 745 10.61 25.54 -18.88
N ALA A 746 10.21 26.24 -17.81
CA ALA A 746 10.90 27.46 -17.36
C ALA A 746 12.41 27.22 -17.50
N GLU A 747 13.04 28.02 -18.36
CA GLU A 747 14.31 27.70 -18.96
C GLU A 747 15.32 27.27 -17.91
N THR A 748 15.85 26.05 -18.03
CA THR A 748 17.20 25.72 -17.57
C THR A 748 18.10 26.89 -17.94
N HIS A 749 18.68 27.52 -16.94
CA HIS A 749 19.49 28.72 -17.05
C HIS A 749 20.49 28.59 -18.21
N SER A 750 20.21 29.23 -19.34
CA SER A 750 21.29 29.64 -20.22
C SER A 750 21.95 30.81 -19.51
N VAL A 751 23.15 30.57 -18.98
CA VAL A 751 24.05 31.62 -18.52
C VAL A 751 24.35 32.47 -19.74
N VAL A 752 23.62 33.56 -19.91
CA VAL A 752 24.13 34.71 -20.64
C VAL A 752 25.06 35.37 -19.64
N GLU A 753 26.37 35.29 -19.90
CA GLU A 753 27.37 36.19 -19.32
C GLU A 753 26.99 37.61 -19.75
N ASP A 754 26.09 38.24 -19.00
CA ASP A 754 26.12 39.67 -18.71
C ASP A 754 25.03 39.96 -17.68
N GLY A 755 25.46 40.54 -16.56
CA GLY A 755 24.69 40.64 -15.33
C GLY A 755 23.30 41.27 -15.46
N LEU A 756 22.37 40.71 -14.69
CA LEU A 756 21.10 41.31 -14.23
C LEU A 756 20.07 41.62 -15.32
N SER A 757 19.22 40.63 -15.62
CA SER A 757 17.79 40.84 -15.83
C SER A 757 16.99 39.54 -15.66
N TYR A 758 16.46 39.30 -14.47
CA TYR A 758 15.39 38.34 -14.25
C TYR A 758 14.09 38.91 -14.81
N SER A 759 13.85 38.71 -16.10
CA SER A 759 12.52 38.87 -16.63
C SER A 759 11.66 37.71 -16.15
N ARG A 760 10.88 37.94 -15.09
CA ARG A 760 9.61 37.22 -14.95
C ARG A 760 8.92 37.35 -16.30
N VAL A 761 8.71 36.24 -17.01
CA VAL A 761 7.61 36.21 -17.98
C VAL A 761 6.32 36.31 -17.15
N LYS A 762 5.99 37.54 -16.74
CA LYS A 762 4.72 37.91 -16.14
C LYS A 762 3.67 37.75 -17.25
N GLY A 763 3.13 36.55 -17.35
CA GLY A 763 2.01 36.22 -18.24
C GLY A 763 2.19 34.88 -18.92
N ILE A 764 1.66 33.82 -18.30
CA ILE A 764 1.33 32.53 -18.97
C ILE A 764 0.10 32.74 -19.89
N ASN A 765 -0.14 33.96 -20.36
CA ASN A 765 -1.34 34.31 -21.13
C ASN A 765 -1.19 33.96 -22.62
N ASN A 766 -0.05 33.40 -23.06
CA ASN A 766 0.18 33.02 -24.45
C ASN A 766 1.16 31.84 -24.62
N ILE A 767 0.82 30.66 -24.08
CA ILE A 767 1.58 29.41 -24.32
C ILE A 767 1.78 29.14 -25.82
N HIS A 768 0.79 29.47 -26.65
CA HIS A 768 0.90 29.34 -28.11
C HIS A 768 2.07 30.13 -28.74
N ARG A 769 2.58 31.19 -28.10
CA ARG A 769 3.71 31.98 -28.61
C ARG A 769 5.08 31.44 -28.21
N ILE A 770 5.14 30.63 -27.16
CA ILE A 770 6.41 30.15 -26.57
C ILE A 770 6.59 28.63 -26.75
N ALA A 771 5.55 27.90 -27.15
CA ALA A 771 5.63 26.46 -27.39
C ALA A 771 6.51 26.13 -28.60
N GLY A 772 7.35 25.11 -28.45
CA GLY A 772 8.29 24.65 -29.47
C GLY A 772 7.80 23.38 -30.17
N VAL A 773 7.84 23.38 -31.50
CA VAL A 773 7.56 22.18 -32.31
C VAL A 773 8.79 21.28 -32.32
N VAL A 774 8.62 20.02 -31.91
CA VAL A 774 9.67 18.99 -31.95
C VAL A 774 9.80 18.45 -33.36
N LYS A 775 11.04 18.28 -33.85
CA LYS A 775 11.33 17.69 -35.17
C LYS A 775 12.37 16.58 -35.05
N GLY A 776 12.30 15.59 -35.93
CA GLY A 776 13.26 14.50 -36.03
C GLY A 776 12.83 13.23 -35.29
N LYS A 777 13.77 12.31 -35.04
CA LYS A 777 13.46 11.02 -34.43
C LYS A 777 13.05 11.16 -32.97
N VAL A 778 11.93 10.52 -32.61
CA VAL A 778 11.43 10.45 -31.23
C VAL A 778 11.17 9.00 -30.83
N ILE A 779 11.30 8.70 -29.54
CA ILE A 779 10.91 7.42 -28.98
C ILE A 779 9.59 7.62 -28.23
N VAL A 780 8.60 6.79 -28.55
CA VAL A 780 7.31 6.74 -27.87
C VAL A 780 7.16 5.40 -27.20
N ALA A 781 6.78 5.42 -25.92
CA ALA A 781 6.48 4.24 -25.13
C ALA A 781 5.19 4.46 -24.33
N LYS A 782 4.45 3.39 -24.06
CA LYS A 782 3.22 3.43 -23.26
C LYS A 782 3.30 2.43 -22.12
N ASN A 783 3.26 2.90 -20.88
CA ASN A 783 3.24 2.03 -19.72
C ASN A 783 1.85 1.38 -19.53
N PRO A 784 1.78 0.11 -19.09
CA PRO A 784 2.91 -0.80 -18.89
C PRO A 784 3.51 -1.30 -20.23
N CYS A 785 4.84 -1.46 -20.28
CA CYS A 785 5.54 -1.95 -21.48
C CYS A 785 5.98 -3.40 -21.28
N VAL A 786 5.42 -4.31 -22.07
CA VAL A 786 5.64 -5.77 -21.89
C VAL A 786 6.17 -6.45 -23.16
N HIS A 787 5.98 -5.85 -24.32
CA HIS A 787 6.45 -6.36 -25.60
C HIS A 787 7.46 -5.39 -26.22
N PRO A 788 8.53 -5.84 -26.92
CA PRO A 788 9.51 -4.94 -27.55
C PRO A 788 8.88 -3.90 -28.50
N GLY A 789 7.76 -4.25 -29.13
CA GLY A 789 6.96 -3.35 -29.96
C GLY A 789 6.20 -2.24 -29.22
N ASP A 790 6.16 -2.25 -27.88
CA ASP A 790 5.57 -1.17 -27.07
C ASP A 790 6.45 0.08 -27.03
N ILE A 791 7.71 -0.05 -27.48
CA ILE A 791 8.62 1.07 -27.74
C ILE A 791 8.73 1.25 -29.26
N ARG A 792 8.41 2.46 -29.74
CA ARG A 792 8.43 2.80 -31.17
C ARG A 792 9.33 3.99 -31.41
N VAL A 793 10.15 3.89 -32.46
CA VAL A 793 10.86 5.04 -33.03
C VAL A 793 9.99 5.62 -34.13
N LEU A 794 9.63 6.89 -34.00
CA LEU A 794 8.77 7.64 -34.92
C LEU A 794 9.48 8.91 -35.36
N THR A 795 8.96 9.57 -36.40
CA THR A 795 9.47 10.85 -36.89
C THR A 795 8.52 11.97 -36.48
N ALA A 796 8.98 12.88 -35.64
CA ALA A 796 8.26 14.11 -35.33
C ALA A 796 8.40 15.09 -36.50
N VAL A 797 7.27 15.53 -37.06
CA VAL A 797 7.19 16.44 -38.21
C VAL A 797 6.39 17.68 -37.86
N ASN A 798 6.66 18.79 -38.55
CA ASN A 798 5.96 20.04 -38.32
C ASN A 798 4.75 20.17 -39.25
N VAL A 799 3.55 20.19 -38.66
CA VAL A 799 2.28 20.33 -39.37
C VAL A 799 1.57 21.60 -38.88
N PRO A 800 1.53 22.69 -39.67
CA PRO A 800 0.90 23.95 -39.28
C PRO A 800 -0.57 23.81 -38.84
N ALA A 801 -1.33 22.92 -39.48
CA ALA A 801 -2.73 22.66 -39.13
C ALA A 801 -2.91 22.13 -37.69
N LEU A 802 -1.87 21.55 -37.08
CA LEU A 802 -1.90 20.94 -35.75
C LEU A 802 -1.32 21.83 -34.64
N HIS A 803 -0.89 23.06 -34.95
CA HIS A 803 -0.24 23.97 -33.98
C HIS A 803 -1.10 24.37 -32.78
N HIS A 804 -2.42 24.17 -32.86
CA HIS A 804 -3.35 24.38 -31.75
C HIS A 804 -3.27 23.28 -30.67
N LEU A 805 -2.62 22.15 -30.97
CA LEU A 805 -2.43 21.02 -30.07
C LEU A 805 -1.06 21.10 -29.39
N ILE A 806 -1.06 21.46 -28.10
CA ILE A 806 0.14 21.69 -27.28
C ILE A 806 0.12 20.75 -26.07
N ASP A 807 1.30 20.32 -25.64
CA ASP A 807 1.53 19.40 -24.53
C ASP A 807 0.82 18.05 -24.73
N CYS A 808 0.82 17.60 -25.98
CA CYS A 808 0.31 16.32 -26.41
C CYS A 808 1.11 15.73 -27.58
N VAL A 809 0.85 14.47 -27.89
CA VAL A 809 1.38 13.79 -29.08
C VAL A 809 0.23 13.40 -30.00
N VAL A 810 0.29 13.84 -31.26
CA VAL A 810 -0.72 13.56 -32.27
C VAL A 810 -0.25 12.40 -33.13
N PHE A 811 -1.07 11.36 -33.22
CA PHE A 811 -0.83 10.16 -34.02
C PHE A 811 -1.60 10.21 -35.34
N PRO A 812 -1.05 9.58 -36.40
CA PRO A 812 -1.68 9.55 -37.71
C PRO A 812 -2.92 8.65 -37.68
N GLN A 813 -3.90 9.00 -38.51
CA GLN A 813 -5.02 8.10 -38.84
C GLN A 813 -4.74 7.21 -40.06
N LYS A 814 -3.53 7.32 -40.65
CA LYS A 814 -3.06 6.50 -41.78
C LYS A 814 -2.16 5.38 -41.28
N GLY A 815 -2.29 4.19 -41.87
CA GLY A 815 -1.40 3.07 -41.59
C GLY A 815 -2.10 1.72 -41.60
N CYS A 816 -1.31 0.67 -41.41
CA CYS A 816 -1.82 -0.69 -41.26
C CYS A 816 -2.32 -1.01 -39.85
N ARG A 817 -1.88 -0.27 -38.82
CA ARG A 817 -2.28 -0.42 -37.41
C ARG A 817 -1.91 0.79 -36.58
#